data_AF-A0A505HPY1-F1
#
_entry.id   AF-A0A505HPY1-F1
#
_cell.length_a   1.000
_cell.length_b   1.000
_cell.length_c   1.000
_cell.angle_alpha   90.00
_cell.angle_beta   90.00
_cell.angle_gamma   90.00
#
_symmetry.space_group_name_H-M   'P 1'
#
loop_
_entity.id
_entity.type
_entity.pdbx_description
1 polymer ?
#
loop_
_entity_poly.entity_id
_entity_poly.type
_entity_poly.pdbx_seq_one_letter_code
_entity_poly.pdbx_strand_id
1 'polypeptide(L)'
;MAGDDRVKRGEESIIQDAFHKDCFVAWFHSICEETGLSCTPDVLNNLPWKDIQSLTLQLLLALEHSAMCDLTPRYSRATALNDIQKLKSAVLSETIDPSRLRPLLTSAIACTPDSDIWECLHGAVPGYTTPRQEIASPSQQTPWSYNTSSLANSSEFRQDIDRVLEAELGALYVGLPHFHSTFFGGVSGLQAASHAVFKICTEGKDALFAADGWKDWPKVAKQEDVLTWFADITEKLAELSKDYRPESAQLRRPLAQPNKPIQGSTAERKLDIGFVSDINAGKDTRCQWSDILVPGELKRNPAADTASKAWLDLGRYVREVLLAQDTRRFVLGFTLCGSLMRIWAFDRLGGVASEQFDINKDGLQFVFIILGFLWMSDEQYGFDPTIITKEDGRRCIEIEQSGQVQLLVLKRLIKRAPCIAGRATTCWEAYCENEPGVPLVVKDSWQYTERDDEGDLLQEATSTGVINVARHYYHNTVCVRGKTDDIRDNVRGGLDIRTASNYCLERLAPPSADTSVADASRESRSAGRPGVKRTPSQTDASMPPSKRVRSSKAPGSPHKLPNRVHRRIVLRDYGEPIYKASTHESLLAALEGCITGHQSLHEVGILHRDISASNLMVNEDVNNPSWPAFLIDLDLAIREERDGASGANSKTGTRASWQSARFSVRSILSCMTLNHSSG
;
A
#
# COMPACT_ATOMS: atom_id res chain seq x y z
N MET A 1 -62.80 -49.22 32.28
CA MET A 1 -62.12 -49.98 33.34
C MET A 1 -61.11 -49.05 34.02
N ALA A 2 -60.63 -49.40 35.21
CA ALA A 2 -59.81 -48.56 36.10
C ALA A 2 -58.60 -47.86 35.43
N GLY A 3 -58.11 -46.71 35.93
CA GLY A 3 -58.51 -46.01 37.16
C GLY A 3 -57.89 -44.61 37.27
N ASP A 4 -58.28 -43.90 38.32
CA ASP A 4 -57.77 -42.58 38.73
C ASP A 4 -56.37 -42.70 39.34
N ASP A 5 -55.49 -41.72 39.13
CA ASP A 5 -54.95 -40.97 40.28
C ASP A 5 -54.16 -39.71 39.90
N ARG A 6 -54.33 -38.67 40.72
CA ARG A 6 -53.71 -37.34 40.54
C ARG A 6 -52.50 -37.13 41.45
N VAL A 7 -51.47 -36.49 40.89
CA VAL A 7 -50.68 -35.40 41.51
C VAL A 7 -50.13 -35.63 42.94
N LYS A 8 -48.80 -35.73 43.03
CA LYS A 8 -47.94 -35.02 44.02
C LYS A 8 -46.50 -34.99 43.49
N ARG A 9 -45.93 -33.81 43.19
CA ARG A 9 -45.33 -32.80 44.08
C ARG A 9 -43.85 -33.13 44.35
N GLY A 10 -42.96 -32.25 43.90
CA GLY A 10 -41.50 -32.44 43.99
C GLY A 10 -40.74 -31.30 43.30
N GLU A 11 -41.01 -30.05 43.70
CA GLU A 11 -40.04 -28.96 43.48
C GLU A 11 -38.89 -29.14 44.48
N GLU A 12 -37.92 -30.01 44.16
CA GLU A 12 -36.66 -30.11 44.88
C GLU A 12 -35.51 -30.20 43.87
N SER A 13 -34.50 -29.33 44.02
CA SER A 13 -33.30 -29.23 43.17
C SER A 13 -33.58 -28.97 41.67
N ILE A 14 -33.66 -27.73 41.17
CA ILE A 14 -32.61 -26.71 41.18
C ILE A 14 -31.21 -27.36 41.17
N ILE A 15 -30.55 -27.34 40.01
CA ILE A 15 -29.18 -27.84 39.76
C ILE A 15 -29.07 -29.37 39.89
N GLN A 16 -29.36 -30.07 38.78
CA GLN A 16 -28.74 -31.36 38.46
C GLN A 16 -28.36 -31.36 36.97
N ASP A 17 -27.05 -31.56 36.73
CA ASP A 17 -26.41 -32.09 35.52
C ASP A 17 -26.78 -31.40 34.19
N ALA A 18 -26.15 -30.28 33.78
CA ALA A 18 -24.78 -29.82 34.01
C ALA A 18 -23.65 -30.71 33.42
N PHE A 19 -23.99 -31.73 32.62
CA PHE A 19 -23.11 -32.28 31.57
C PHE A 19 -23.91 -33.14 30.57
N HIS A 20 -23.94 -32.78 29.28
CA HIS A 20 -24.59 -33.61 28.24
C HIS A 20 -23.70 -34.82 27.81
N LYS A 21 -23.30 -35.67 28.77
CA LYS A 21 -22.32 -36.77 28.57
C LYS A 21 -22.92 -37.85 27.68
N ASP A 22 -24.18 -38.20 27.93
CA ASP A 22 -24.93 -39.20 27.16
C ASP A 22 -25.17 -38.76 25.71
N CYS A 23 -25.39 -37.47 25.46
CA CYS A 23 -25.53 -36.94 24.10
C CYS A 23 -24.22 -36.98 23.30
N PHE A 24 -23.08 -36.79 23.97
CA PHE A 24 -21.76 -36.97 23.36
C PHE A 24 -21.49 -38.44 22.99
N VAL A 25 -21.76 -39.38 23.91
CA VAL A 25 -21.59 -40.83 23.66
C VAL A 25 -22.57 -41.34 22.60
N ALA A 26 -23.83 -40.89 22.61
CA ALA A 26 -24.80 -41.23 21.57
C ALA A 26 -24.35 -40.78 20.16
N TRP A 27 -23.67 -39.63 20.04
CA TRP A 27 -23.17 -39.16 18.75
C TRP A 27 -22.00 -40.01 18.22
N PHE A 28 -21.17 -40.56 19.12
CA PHE A 28 -20.11 -41.53 18.76
C PHE A 28 -20.66 -42.81 18.15
N HIS A 29 -21.72 -43.36 18.74
CA HIS A 29 -22.34 -44.59 18.24
C HIS A 29 -22.97 -44.39 16.85
N SER A 30 -23.71 -43.30 16.63
CA SER A 30 -24.34 -42.99 15.34
C SER A 30 -23.36 -42.90 14.17
N ILE A 31 -22.15 -42.39 14.41
CA ILE A 31 -21.11 -42.24 13.38
C ILE A 31 -20.48 -43.59 13.00
N CYS A 32 -20.28 -44.48 13.98
CA CYS A 32 -19.75 -45.82 13.74
C CYS A 32 -20.74 -46.66 12.91
N GLU A 33 -22.06 -46.44 13.09
CA GLU A 33 -23.11 -47.12 12.33
C GLU A 33 -23.16 -46.68 10.84
N GLU A 34 -23.08 -45.38 10.53
CA GLU A 34 -23.07 -44.91 9.13
C GLU A 34 -21.79 -45.28 8.36
N THR A 35 -20.69 -45.53 9.06
CA THR A 35 -19.39 -45.92 8.47
C THR A 35 -19.13 -47.43 8.45
N GLY A 36 -19.97 -48.23 9.12
CA GLY A 36 -19.84 -49.69 9.18
C GLY A 36 -18.74 -50.21 10.11
N LEU A 37 -18.37 -49.46 11.16
CA LEU A 37 -17.28 -49.76 12.09
C LEU A 37 -17.80 -50.15 13.49
N SER A 38 -17.02 -50.91 14.26
CA SER A 38 -17.40 -51.34 15.62
C SER A 38 -17.13 -50.26 16.68
N CYS A 39 -18.09 -49.98 17.56
CA CYS A 39 -17.99 -48.92 18.57
C CYS A 39 -17.04 -49.25 19.76
N THR A 40 -15.72 -49.26 19.55
CA THR A 40 -14.72 -49.38 20.64
C THR A 40 -13.75 -48.18 20.65
N PRO A 41 -13.10 -47.84 21.79
CA PRO A 41 -12.21 -46.68 21.87
C PRO A 41 -11.03 -46.71 20.89
N ASP A 42 -10.55 -47.89 20.50
CA ASP A 42 -9.45 -48.06 19.53
C ASP A 42 -9.81 -47.58 18.12
N VAL A 43 -11.10 -47.51 17.79
CA VAL A 43 -11.61 -47.04 16.49
C VAL A 43 -11.36 -45.54 16.27
N LEU A 44 -11.03 -44.77 17.32
CA LEU A 44 -10.47 -43.41 17.22
C LEU A 44 -9.13 -43.33 16.43
N ASN A 45 -8.48 -44.46 16.15
CA ASN A 45 -7.31 -44.50 15.27
C ASN A 45 -7.66 -44.62 13.77
N ASN A 46 -8.87 -45.09 13.46
CA ASN A 46 -9.30 -45.51 12.13
C ASN A 46 -10.47 -44.67 11.57
N LEU A 47 -11.21 -43.97 12.44
CA LEU A 47 -12.24 -43.03 12.01
C LEU A 47 -11.65 -41.90 11.16
N PRO A 48 -12.36 -41.43 10.12
CA PRO A 48 -11.97 -40.21 9.44
C PRO A 48 -12.01 -39.05 10.43
N TRP A 49 -11.00 -38.17 10.34
CA TRP A 49 -10.76 -37.09 11.29
C TRP A 49 -11.96 -36.19 11.60
N LYS A 50 -12.87 -36.02 10.62
CA LYS A 50 -14.15 -35.30 10.74
C LYS A 50 -14.98 -35.78 11.93
N ASP A 51 -14.92 -37.07 12.22
CA ASP A 51 -15.65 -37.71 13.30
C ASP A 51 -15.00 -37.41 14.66
N ILE A 52 -13.66 -37.55 14.73
CA ILE A 52 -12.85 -37.23 15.92
C ILE A 52 -13.02 -35.75 16.33
N GLN A 53 -13.11 -34.86 15.34
CA GLN A 53 -13.36 -33.43 15.54
C GLN A 53 -14.78 -33.17 16.06
N SER A 54 -15.80 -33.73 15.39
CA SER A 54 -17.21 -33.63 15.79
C SER A 54 -17.42 -34.07 17.24
N LEU A 55 -16.78 -35.19 17.62
CA LEU A 55 -16.75 -35.73 18.97
C LEU A 55 -16.14 -34.76 19.98
N THR A 56 -14.90 -34.33 19.75
CA THR A 56 -14.17 -33.46 20.70
C THR A 56 -14.93 -32.15 20.98
N LEU A 57 -15.75 -31.70 20.03
CA LEU A 57 -16.53 -30.48 20.16
C LEU A 57 -17.70 -30.58 21.13
N GLN A 58 -18.51 -31.63 21.07
CA GLN A 58 -19.62 -31.79 22.04
C GLN A 58 -19.08 -31.98 23.45
N LEU A 59 -17.98 -32.72 23.60
CA LEU A 59 -17.31 -32.90 24.88
C LEU A 59 -16.94 -31.56 25.53
N LEU A 60 -16.37 -30.64 24.76
CA LEU A 60 -15.98 -29.33 25.26
C LEU A 60 -17.17 -28.38 25.47
N LEU A 61 -18.26 -28.52 24.70
CA LEU A 61 -19.52 -27.81 24.94
C LEU A 61 -20.15 -28.22 26.28
N ALA A 62 -20.15 -29.51 26.60
CA ALA A 62 -20.61 -30.02 27.88
C ALA A 62 -19.71 -29.57 29.05
N LEU A 63 -18.38 -29.60 28.90
CA LEU A 63 -17.42 -29.11 29.91
C LEU A 63 -17.60 -27.62 30.24
N GLU A 64 -17.85 -26.77 29.24
CA GLU A 64 -18.07 -25.33 29.47
C GLU A 64 -19.34 -25.07 30.30
N HIS A 65 -20.43 -25.77 29.99
CA HIS A 65 -21.68 -25.64 30.73
C HIS A 65 -21.50 -26.09 32.20
N SER A 66 -20.79 -27.20 32.42
CA SER A 66 -20.45 -27.69 33.76
C SER A 66 -19.62 -26.69 34.58
N ALA A 67 -18.62 -26.06 33.96
CA ALA A 67 -17.77 -25.06 34.61
C ALA A 67 -18.53 -23.75 34.96
N MET A 68 -19.56 -23.38 34.18
CA MET A 68 -20.42 -22.24 34.50
C MET A 68 -21.35 -22.49 35.71
N CYS A 69 -21.56 -23.76 36.08
CA CYS A 69 -22.41 -24.19 37.20
C CYS A 69 -21.66 -24.52 38.50
N ASP A 70 -20.39 -24.12 38.64
CA ASP A 70 -19.53 -24.30 39.84
C ASP A 70 -19.19 -25.73 40.28
N LEU A 71 -19.49 -26.75 39.46
CA LEU A 71 -19.28 -28.17 39.81
C LEU A 71 -17.83 -28.67 39.64
N THR A 72 -16.82 -27.79 39.67
CA THR A 72 -15.40 -28.15 39.45
C THR A 72 -14.72 -28.66 40.73
N PRO A 73 -14.30 -29.94 40.87
CA PRO A 73 -13.94 -30.50 42.17
C PRO A 73 -12.64 -30.01 42.82
N ARG A 74 -11.75 -29.32 42.08
CA ARG A 74 -10.40 -28.93 42.55
C ARG A 74 -9.83 -27.60 42.01
N TYR A 75 -10.47 -26.95 41.03
CA TYR A 75 -9.92 -25.77 40.34
C TYR A 75 -10.82 -24.54 40.50
N SER A 76 -10.28 -23.34 40.28
CA SER A 76 -11.08 -22.12 40.24
C SER A 76 -11.77 -21.94 38.88
N ARG A 77 -13.03 -21.47 38.90
CA ARG A 77 -13.87 -21.26 37.71
C ARG A 77 -13.17 -20.51 36.57
N ALA A 78 -12.44 -19.45 36.92
CA ALA A 78 -11.71 -18.60 35.98
C ALA A 78 -10.54 -19.33 35.27
N THR A 79 -9.92 -20.33 35.92
CA THR A 79 -8.87 -21.14 35.30
C THR A 79 -9.48 -22.20 34.38
N ALA A 80 -10.54 -22.88 34.83
CA ALA A 80 -11.22 -23.91 34.04
C ALA A 80 -11.78 -23.36 32.70
N LEU A 81 -12.53 -22.26 32.72
CA LEU A 81 -13.10 -21.66 31.51
C LEU A 81 -12.00 -21.16 30.54
N ASN A 82 -10.93 -20.58 31.07
CA ASN A 82 -9.77 -20.12 30.30
C ASN A 82 -9.07 -21.27 29.56
N ASP A 83 -9.08 -22.48 30.12
CA ASP A 83 -8.46 -23.66 29.52
C ASP A 83 -9.39 -24.40 28.54
N ILE A 84 -10.70 -24.48 28.84
CA ILE A 84 -11.71 -24.98 27.89
C ILE A 84 -11.73 -24.11 26.62
N GLN A 85 -11.70 -22.78 26.77
CA GLN A 85 -11.70 -21.86 25.63
C GLN A 85 -10.42 -21.99 24.79
N LYS A 86 -9.24 -22.16 25.41
CA LYS A 86 -8.00 -22.50 24.68
C LYS A 86 -8.11 -23.84 23.94
N LEU A 87 -8.77 -24.85 24.50
CA LEU A 87 -8.85 -26.16 23.89
C LEU A 87 -9.93 -26.26 22.79
N LYS A 88 -11.09 -25.61 22.96
CA LYS A 88 -12.08 -25.43 21.88
C LYS A 88 -11.47 -24.71 20.69
N SER A 89 -10.80 -23.60 20.96
CA SER A 89 -10.04 -22.82 19.99
C SER A 89 -9.02 -23.69 19.23
N ALA A 90 -8.39 -24.66 19.88
CA ALA A 90 -7.42 -25.57 19.27
C ALA A 90 -8.05 -26.76 18.49
N VAL A 91 -9.22 -27.24 18.91
CA VAL A 91 -9.94 -28.38 18.32
C VAL A 91 -10.72 -27.99 17.06
N LEU A 92 -11.49 -26.90 17.11
CA LEU A 92 -12.24 -26.36 15.96
C LEU A 92 -11.32 -25.96 14.82
N SER A 93 -10.17 -25.39 15.17
CA SER A 93 -9.16 -24.98 14.19
C SER A 93 -8.27 -26.13 13.71
N GLU A 94 -8.46 -27.35 14.23
CA GLU A 94 -7.68 -28.55 13.88
C GLU A 94 -6.16 -28.41 14.12
N THR A 95 -5.75 -27.48 15.01
CA THR A 95 -4.35 -27.06 15.14
C THR A 95 -3.60 -27.67 16.31
N ILE A 96 -4.30 -28.44 17.15
CA ILE A 96 -3.72 -29.34 18.12
C ILE A 96 -3.40 -30.68 17.44
N ASP A 97 -2.23 -31.27 17.70
CA ASP A 97 -1.92 -32.62 17.24
C ASP A 97 -3.01 -33.60 17.71
N PRO A 98 -3.70 -34.34 16.81
CA PRO A 98 -4.72 -35.32 17.17
C PRO A 98 -4.25 -36.34 18.21
N SER A 99 -2.95 -36.65 18.26
CA SER A 99 -2.37 -37.56 19.26
C SER A 99 -2.61 -37.07 20.70
N ARG A 100 -2.71 -35.75 20.91
CA ARG A 100 -2.90 -35.10 22.21
C ARG A 100 -4.35 -34.97 22.63
N LEU A 101 -5.31 -35.16 21.72
CA LEU A 101 -6.75 -35.21 22.04
C LEU A 101 -7.20 -36.60 22.50
N ARG A 102 -6.46 -37.66 22.11
CA ARG A 102 -6.83 -39.05 22.42
C ARG A 102 -7.00 -39.33 23.91
N PRO A 103 -6.13 -38.90 24.84
CA PRO A 103 -6.33 -39.17 26.27
C PRO A 103 -7.62 -38.55 26.82
N LEU A 104 -7.99 -37.36 26.32
CA LEU A 104 -9.20 -36.65 26.70
C LEU A 104 -10.47 -37.36 26.17
N LEU A 105 -10.48 -37.74 24.89
CA LEU A 105 -11.60 -38.47 24.28
C LEU A 105 -11.79 -39.87 24.88
N THR A 106 -10.71 -40.63 25.07
CA THR A 106 -10.79 -41.98 25.67
C THR A 106 -11.31 -41.93 27.10
N SER A 107 -10.88 -40.94 27.91
CA SER A 107 -11.41 -40.75 29.27
C SER A 107 -12.90 -40.42 29.25
N ALA A 108 -13.34 -39.54 28.34
CA ALA A 108 -14.75 -39.17 28.20
C ALA A 108 -15.66 -40.33 27.75
N ILE A 109 -15.18 -41.19 26.83
CA ILE A 109 -15.92 -42.36 26.33
C ILE A 109 -15.96 -43.49 27.38
N ALA A 110 -14.92 -43.63 28.21
CA ALA A 110 -14.83 -44.68 29.24
C ALA A 110 -15.63 -44.40 30.52
N CYS A 111 -16.43 -43.31 30.56
CA CYS A 111 -17.28 -42.92 31.69
C CYS A 111 -16.53 -42.81 33.04
N THR A 112 -15.30 -42.29 33.02
CA THR A 112 -14.51 -41.99 34.22
C THR A 112 -15.13 -40.86 35.08
N PRO A 113 -14.75 -40.76 36.37
CA PRO A 113 -15.11 -39.63 37.21
C PRO A 113 -14.62 -38.30 36.62
N ASP A 114 -15.41 -37.23 36.77
CA ASP A 114 -15.15 -35.98 36.06
C ASP A 114 -13.82 -35.30 36.46
N SER A 115 -13.27 -35.61 37.65
CA SER A 115 -11.93 -35.19 38.09
C SER A 115 -10.83 -35.52 37.08
N ASP A 116 -10.95 -36.67 36.42
CA ASP A 116 -9.88 -37.25 35.59
C ASP A 116 -9.93 -36.67 34.17
N ILE A 117 -11.14 -36.24 33.73
CA ILE A 117 -11.37 -35.51 32.49
C ILE A 117 -10.76 -34.10 32.58
N TRP A 118 -10.87 -33.44 33.75
CA TRP A 118 -10.27 -32.12 33.98
C TRP A 118 -8.73 -32.15 33.97
N GLU A 119 -8.08 -33.16 34.56
CA GLU A 119 -6.61 -33.30 34.46
C GLU A 119 -6.14 -33.54 33.01
N CYS A 120 -6.87 -34.37 32.23
CA CYS A 120 -6.58 -34.58 30.81
C CYS A 120 -6.76 -33.31 29.97
N LEU A 121 -7.78 -32.51 30.25
CA LEU A 121 -8.01 -31.22 29.58
C LEU A 121 -6.85 -30.25 29.84
N HIS A 122 -6.41 -30.12 31.10
CA HIS A 122 -5.32 -29.23 31.47
C HIS A 122 -3.97 -29.65 30.83
N GLY A 123 -3.73 -30.97 30.69
CA GLY A 123 -2.59 -31.51 29.95
C GLY A 123 -2.62 -31.28 28.42
N ALA A 124 -3.81 -31.04 27.85
CA ALA A 124 -3.99 -30.81 26.42
C ALA A 124 -3.85 -29.33 26.00
N VAL A 125 -3.98 -28.37 26.92
CA VAL A 125 -3.85 -26.92 26.64
C VAL A 125 -2.45 -26.53 26.15
N PRO A 126 -2.31 -25.61 25.19
CA PRO A 126 -1.01 -25.05 24.82
C PRO A 126 -0.45 -24.05 25.87
N GLY A 127 0.40 -24.50 26.80
CA GLY A 127 1.46 -23.66 27.36
C GLY A 127 1.79 -23.63 28.87
N TYR A 128 1.84 -24.69 29.68
CA TYR A 128 1.55 -26.12 29.50
C TYR A 128 2.17 -26.76 28.25
N THR A 129 3.51 -26.83 28.24
CA THR A 129 4.39 -27.27 27.13
C THR A 129 3.76 -27.14 25.75
N THR A 130 3.56 -25.88 25.37
CA THR A 130 2.84 -25.38 24.18
C THR A 130 3.11 -26.24 22.94
N PRO A 131 2.16 -27.08 22.49
CA PRO A 131 2.31 -27.79 21.24
C PRO A 131 1.84 -26.88 20.12
N ARG A 132 2.82 -26.48 19.31
CA ARG A 132 2.73 -26.28 17.86
C ARG A 132 1.31 -26.17 17.29
N GLN A 133 0.84 -24.93 17.18
CA GLN A 133 -0.06 -24.54 16.10
C GLN A 133 0.81 -24.11 14.91
N GLU A 134 0.60 -24.69 13.73
CA GLU A 134 1.36 -24.32 12.54
C GLU A 134 1.05 -22.87 12.16
N ILE A 135 2.05 -22.02 12.32
CA ILE A 135 2.06 -20.68 11.74
C ILE A 135 1.92 -20.88 10.23
N ALA A 136 0.82 -20.39 9.65
CA ALA A 136 0.72 -20.16 8.21
C ALA A 136 2.00 -19.44 7.80
N SER A 137 2.90 -20.18 7.12
CA SER A 137 4.34 -19.86 7.09
C SER A 137 4.55 -18.38 6.77
N PRO A 138 5.59 -17.70 7.28
CA PRO A 138 5.78 -16.25 7.10
C PRO A 138 5.78 -15.75 5.63
N SER A 139 5.75 -16.67 4.67
CA SER A 139 5.37 -16.52 3.26
C SER A 139 3.89 -16.15 2.96
N GLN A 140 2.95 -16.25 3.90
CA GLN A 140 1.52 -15.91 3.68
C GLN A 140 1.12 -14.53 4.21
N GLN A 141 1.94 -13.86 5.02
CA GLN A 141 1.74 -12.44 5.25
C GLN A 141 2.09 -11.67 3.96
N THR A 142 1.15 -10.91 3.44
CA THR A 142 1.39 -9.95 2.35
C THR A 142 2.62 -9.10 2.67
N PRO A 143 3.73 -9.21 1.90
CA PRO A 143 5.00 -8.58 2.24
C PRO A 143 4.91 -7.07 2.35
N TRP A 144 5.67 -6.48 3.27
CA TRP A 144 5.86 -5.03 3.33
C TRP A 144 6.70 -4.56 2.15
N SER A 145 6.15 -3.68 1.32
CA SER A 145 6.89 -2.93 0.31
C SER A 145 7.30 -1.58 0.91
N TYR A 146 8.61 -1.37 1.03
CA TYR A 146 9.19 -0.07 1.38
C TYR A 146 9.09 0.87 0.18
N ASN A 147 8.84 2.15 0.45
CA ASN A 147 8.92 3.21 -0.54
C ASN A 147 9.49 4.50 0.09
N THR A 148 9.85 5.47 -0.73
CA THR A 148 10.49 6.72 -0.31
C THR A 148 9.59 7.61 0.57
N SER A 149 8.29 7.32 0.65
CA SER A 149 7.37 7.94 1.62
C SER A 149 7.48 7.39 3.06
N SER A 150 8.17 6.26 3.26
CA SER A 150 8.35 5.64 4.58
C SER A 150 9.57 6.14 5.36
N LEU A 151 10.41 7.00 4.77
CA LEU A 151 11.69 7.49 5.32
C LEU A 151 11.57 8.70 6.27
N ALA A 152 10.43 8.88 6.92
CA ALA A 152 10.00 10.13 7.56
C ALA A 152 10.87 10.68 8.73
N ASN A 153 11.99 10.06 9.08
CA ASN A 153 12.94 10.52 10.11
C ASN A 153 14.42 10.21 9.80
N SER A 154 14.75 9.63 8.64
CA SER A 154 16.15 9.43 8.25
C SER A 154 16.62 10.60 7.40
N SER A 155 17.75 11.20 7.77
CA SER A 155 18.49 12.17 6.97
C SER A 155 18.55 11.76 5.50
N GLU A 156 18.25 12.69 4.59
CA GLU A 156 18.14 12.47 3.13
C GLU A 156 19.47 12.22 2.41
N PHE A 157 20.38 11.45 3.01
CA PHE A 157 21.62 11.05 2.38
C PHE A 157 21.33 10.25 1.11
N ARG A 158 21.98 10.67 0.02
CA ARG A 158 21.75 10.18 -1.34
C ARG A 158 21.78 8.65 -1.43
N GLN A 159 22.66 7.99 -0.68
CA GLN A 159 22.85 6.53 -0.71
C GLN A 159 21.65 5.74 -0.13
N ASP A 160 20.92 6.29 0.84
CA ASP A 160 19.78 5.62 1.45
C ASP A 160 18.50 5.81 0.63
N ILE A 161 18.30 7.00 0.06
CA ILE A 161 17.19 7.27 -0.87
C ILE A 161 17.31 6.40 -2.12
N ASP A 162 18.51 6.21 -2.67
CA ASP A 162 18.71 5.47 -3.92
C ASP A 162 18.27 4.00 -3.79
N ARG A 163 18.68 3.33 -2.72
CA ARG A 163 18.27 1.94 -2.43
C ARG A 163 16.76 1.78 -2.22
N VAL A 164 16.12 2.79 -1.64
CA VAL A 164 14.66 2.77 -1.39
C VAL A 164 13.89 3.12 -2.66
N LEU A 165 14.42 4.01 -3.51
CA LEU A 165 13.85 4.34 -4.81
C LEU A 165 13.98 3.17 -5.80
N GLU A 166 15.11 2.46 -5.80
CA GLU A 166 15.28 1.18 -6.52
C GLU A 166 14.25 0.15 -6.08
N ALA A 167 14.08 -0.05 -4.76
CA ALA A 167 13.12 -0.99 -4.21
C ALA A 167 11.65 -0.59 -4.48
N GLU A 168 11.37 0.71 -4.57
CA GLU A 168 10.05 1.28 -4.87
C GLU A 168 9.67 1.13 -6.34
N LEU A 169 10.55 1.56 -7.25
CA LEU A 169 10.36 1.44 -8.70
C LEU A 169 10.33 -0.03 -9.13
N GLY A 170 11.09 -0.88 -8.44
CA GLY A 170 11.16 -2.31 -8.70
C GLY A 170 11.71 -2.60 -10.09
N ALA A 171 10.93 -3.36 -10.87
CA ALA A 171 11.26 -3.73 -12.24
C ALA A 171 10.94 -2.58 -13.22
N LEU A 172 11.95 -2.09 -13.93
CA LEU A 172 11.81 -1.08 -14.98
C LEU A 172 11.77 -1.77 -16.35
N TYR A 173 10.61 -1.77 -16.99
CA TYR A 173 10.39 -2.50 -18.26
C TYR A 173 10.64 -1.59 -19.47
N VAL A 174 11.48 -2.03 -20.39
CA VAL A 174 11.91 -1.22 -21.55
C VAL A 174 11.71 -1.95 -22.87
N GLY A 175 11.66 -1.20 -23.97
CA GLY A 175 11.44 -1.80 -25.28
C GLY A 175 10.00 -2.27 -25.48
N LEU A 176 9.02 -1.52 -24.98
CA LEU A 176 7.62 -1.82 -25.23
C LEU A 176 7.22 -1.38 -26.64
N PRO A 177 6.65 -2.28 -27.47
CA PRO A 177 6.04 -1.91 -28.74
C PRO A 177 4.82 -1.02 -28.49
N HIS A 178 4.44 -0.22 -29.49
CA HIS A 178 3.28 0.70 -29.46
C HIS A 178 3.33 1.82 -28.39
N PHE A 179 4.39 1.95 -27.60
CA PHE A 179 4.52 2.98 -26.57
C PHE A 179 4.25 4.40 -27.12
N HIS A 180 4.82 4.76 -28.27
CA HIS A 180 4.62 6.07 -28.88
C HIS A 180 3.15 6.29 -29.27
N SER A 181 2.49 5.32 -29.90
CA SER A 181 1.05 5.41 -30.22
C SER A 181 0.17 5.53 -28.96
N THR A 182 0.53 4.89 -27.84
CA THR A 182 -0.21 4.98 -26.59
C THR A 182 -0.21 6.40 -26.01
N PHE A 183 0.98 7.01 -25.84
CA PHE A 183 1.09 8.30 -25.16
C PHE A 183 0.95 9.52 -26.09
N PHE A 184 1.32 9.38 -27.38
CA PHE A 184 1.34 10.49 -28.34
C PHE A 184 0.24 10.38 -29.41
N GLY A 185 -0.36 9.20 -29.63
CA GLY A 185 -1.37 8.99 -30.68
C GLY A 185 -2.67 9.78 -30.49
N GLY A 186 -2.94 10.25 -29.27
CA GLY A 186 -4.05 11.14 -28.97
C GLY A 186 -3.78 12.64 -29.19
N VAL A 187 -2.57 13.04 -29.61
CA VAL A 187 -2.24 14.46 -29.83
C VAL A 187 -2.71 14.88 -31.22
N SER A 188 -3.73 15.74 -31.27
CA SER A 188 -4.37 16.19 -32.51
C SER A 188 -3.37 16.76 -33.52
N GLY A 189 -3.41 16.25 -34.76
CA GLY A 189 -2.57 16.71 -35.87
C GLY A 189 -1.09 16.30 -35.81
N LEU A 190 -0.60 15.75 -34.70
CA LEU A 190 0.83 15.53 -34.44
C LEU A 190 1.54 14.73 -35.54
N GLN A 191 0.94 13.62 -35.99
CA GLN A 191 1.56 12.77 -37.01
C GLN A 191 1.74 13.52 -38.34
N ALA A 192 0.70 14.21 -38.82
CA ALA A 192 0.76 14.96 -40.07
C ALA A 192 1.76 16.13 -39.99
N ALA A 193 1.71 16.88 -38.89
CA ALA A 193 2.64 17.97 -38.61
C ALA A 193 4.10 17.50 -38.58
N SER A 194 4.37 16.36 -37.95
CA SER A 194 5.72 15.82 -37.82
C SER A 194 6.32 15.40 -39.17
N HIS A 195 5.51 14.84 -40.07
CA HIS A 195 5.95 14.56 -41.45
C HIS A 195 6.21 15.84 -42.24
N ALA A 196 5.35 16.86 -42.11
CA ALA A 196 5.52 18.14 -42.78
C ALA A 196 6.77 18.89 -42.29
N VAL A 197 6.94 19.02 -40.97
CA VAL A 197 8.09 19.67 -40.34
C VAL A 197 9.39 18.91 -40.64
N PHE A 198 9.40 17.58 -40.52
CA PHE A 198 10.60 16.79 -40.84
C PHE A 198 11.00 16.90 -42.31
N LYS A 199 10.02 16.94 -43.25
CA LYS A 199 10.30 17.21 -44.66
C LYS A 199 11.01 18.56 -44.84
N ILE A 200 10.54 19.62 -44.17
CA ILE A 200 11.22 20.94 -44.18
C ILE A 200 12.62 20.84 -43.56
N CYS A 201 12.84 20.03 -42.52
CA CYS A 201 14.17 19.80 -41.97
C CYS A 201 15.13 19.08 -42.94
N THR A 202 14.63 18.30 -43.89
CA THR A 202 15.45 17.58 -44.90
C THR A 202 15.66 18.35 -46.21
N GLU A 203 14.86 19.37 -46.49
CA GLU A 203 14.85 20.09 -47.78
C GLU A 203 15.44 21.51 -47.67
N GLY A 204 16.12 21.96 -48.74
CA GLY A 204 16.64 23.33 -48.86
C GLY A 204 18.13 23.48 -48.54
N LYS A 205 18.62 24.74 -48.59
CA LYS A 205 20.05 25.08 -48.40
C LYS A 205 20.50 25.01 -46.94
N ASP A 206 19.57 25.17 -46.01
CA ASP A 206 19.78 25.17 -44.55
C ASP A 206 19.16 23.96 -43.87
N ALA A 207 19.12 22.81 -44.59
CA ALA A 207 18.62 21.55 -44.06
C ALA A 207 19.21 21.24 -42.67
N LEU A 208 18.34 20.88 -41.74
CA LEU A 208 18.67 20.56 -40.34
C LEU A 208 18.93 19.06 -40.15
N PHE A 209 18.50 18.21 -41.08
CA PHE A 209 18.75 16.77 -41.07
C PHE A 209 19.31 16.31 -42.43
N ALA A 210 20.40 15.55 -42.40
CA ALA A 210 21.13 15.05 -43.57
C ALA A 210 21.41 13.54 -43.44
N ALA A 211 22.16 12.97 -44.40
CA ALA A 211 22.45 11.54 -44.44
C ALA A 211 23.28 11.01 -43.25
N ASP A 212 24.00 11.90 -42.55
CA ASP A 212 24.77 11.63 -41.34
C ASP A 212 24.04 12.03 -40.03
N GLY A 213 22.80 12.52 -40.13
CA GLY A 213 21.93 12.85 -39.00
C GLY A 213 21.64 14.33 -38.85
N TRP A 214 21.45 14.79 -37.60
CA TRP A 214 21.15 16.19 -37.34
C TRP A 214 22.37 17.10 -37.52
N LYS A 215 22.15 18.22 -38.20
CA LYS A 215 23.12 19.32 -38.33
C LYS A 215 23.52 19.82 -36.93
N ASP A 216 24.80 20.14 -36.81
CA ASP A 216 25.46 20.63 -35.59
C ASP A 216 25.39 19.67 -34.37
N TRP A 217 24.99 18.41 -34.54
CA TRP A 217 25.04 17.40 -33.48
C TRP A 217 26.49 17.19 -32.97
N PRO A 218 26.75 17.25 -31.65
CA PRO A 218 28.11 17.22 -31.13
C PRO A 218 28.77 15.83 -31.28
N LYS A 219 29.87 15.78 -32.06
CA LYS A 219 30.69 14.58 -32.30
C LYS A 219 31.13 13.86 -31.02
N VAL A 220 31.31 14.61 -29.95
CA VAL A 220 31.49 14.08 -28.59
C VAL A 220 30.33 14.66 -27.79
N ALA A 221 29.35 13.82 -27.43
CA ALA A 221 28.13 14.22 -26.73
C ALA A 221 28.38 14.69 -25.28
N LYS A 222 29.11 15.79 -25.11
CA LYS A 222 29.26 16.48 -23.82
C LYS A 222 27.93 17.12 -23.47
N GLN A 223 27.60 17.10 -22.18
CA GLN A 223 26.31 17.55 -21.67
C GLN A 223 25.97 19.00 -22.08
N GLU A 224 26.89 19.94 -21.92
CA GLU A 224 26.69 21.37 -22.26
C GLU A 224 26.47 21.60 -23.77
N ASP A 225 27.23 20.90 -24.62
CA ASP A 225 27.11 20.96 -26.08
C ASP A 225 25.75 20.38 -26.53
N VAL A 226 25.36 19.22 -25.99
CA VAL A 226 24.06 18.56 -26.27
C VAL A 226 22.90 19.41 -25.78
N LEU A 227 22.99 20.03 -24.60
CA LEU A 227 21.93 20.89 -24.05
C LEU A 227 21.71 22.14 -24.90
N THR A 228 22.80 22.76 -25.37
CA THR A 228 22.72 23.91 -26.26
C THR A 228 22.07 23.51 -27.58
N TRP A 229 22.57 22.45 -28.21
CA TRP A 229 21.99 21.92 -29.45
C TRP A 229 20.51 21.54 -29.30
N PHE A 230 20.12 20.87 -28.20
CA PHE A 230 18.74 20.40 -27.97
C PHE A 230 17.77 21.57 -27.77
N ALA A 231 18.18 22.61 -27.03
CA ALA A 231 17.38 23.81 -26.87
C ALA A 231 17.17 24.52 -28.22
N ASP A 232 18.26 24.72 -28.97
CA ASP A 232 18.24 25.44 -30.25
C ASP A 232 17.46 24.67 -31.33
N ILE A 233 17.55 23.33 -31.40
CA ILE A 233 16.75 22.53 -32.35
C ILE A 233 15.27 22.48 -31.95
N THR A 234 14.96 22.42 -30.65
CA THR A 234 13.57 22.42 -30.17
C THR A 234 12.89 23.75 -30.45
N GLU A 235 13.60 24.88 -30.33
CA GLU A 235 13.08 26.20 -30.72
C GLU A 235 12.83 26.29 -32.24
N LYS A 236 13.75 25.79 -33.07
CA LYS A 236 13.56 25.71 -34.53
C LYS A 236 12.37 24.82 -34.91
N LEU A 237 12.20 23.66 -34.27
CA LEU A 237 11.06 22.76 -34.51
C LEU A 237 9.74 23.40 -34.06
N ALA A 238 9.72 24.08 -32.92
CA ALA A 238 8.57 24.83 -32.46
C ALA A 238 8.15 25.91 -33.48
N GLU A 239 9.12 26.68 -33.99
CA GLU A 239 8.92 27.71 -35.03
C GLU A 239 8.33 27.13 -36.32
N LEU A 240 8.96 26.08 -36.87
CA LEU A 240 8.50 25.40 -38.09
C LEU A 240 7.12 24.75 -37.95
N SER A 241 6.68 24.47 -36.72
CA SER A 241 5.42 23.79 -36.43
C SER A 241 4.23 24.73 -36.19
N LYS A 242 4.46 26.06 -36.13
CA LYS A 242 3.43 27.06 -35.73
C LYS A 242 2.11 26.91 -36.47
N ASP A 243 2.15 26.79 -37.80
CA ASP A 243 0.95 26.75 -38.65
C ASP A 243 0.17 25.41 -38.57
N TYR A 244 0.79 24.37 -37.99
CA TYR A 244 0.19 23.04 -37.82
C TYR A 244 -0.36 22.80 -36.41
N ARG A 245 -0.08 23.72 -35.48
CA ARG A 245 -0.38 23.61 -34.06
C ARG A 245 -1.89 23.76 -33.82
N PRO A 246 -2.55 22.88 -33.06
CA PRO A 246 -3.92 23.10 -32.61
C PRO A 246 -4.04 24.37 -31.76
N GLU A 247 -5.07 25.19 -31.97
CA GLU A 247 -5.34 26.39 -31.15
C GLU A 247 -5.53 26.04 -29.65
N SER A 248 -6.03 24.83 -29.36
CA SER A 248 -6.20 24.30 -28.01
C SER A 248 -4.89 23.86 -27.33
N ALA A 249 -3.78 23.75 -28.06
CA ALA A 249 -2.50 23.38 -27.46
C ALA A 249 -1.95 24.59 -26.69
N GLN A 250 -1.72 24.42 -25.38
CA GLN A 250 -1.09 25.46 -24.57
C GLN A 250 0.40 25.60 -24.92
N LEU A 251 0.95 26.82 -24.93
CA LEU A 251 2.37 27.04 -25.21
C LEU A 251 3.25 26.42 -24.12
N ARG A 252 4.35 25.82 -24.55
CA ARG A 252 5.34 25.09 -23.75
C ARG A 252 6.72 25.39 -24.31
N ARG A 253 7.76 25.36 -23.47
CA ARG A 253 9.15 25.56 -23.91
C ARG A 253 10.09 24.52 -23.32
N PRO A 254 11.19 24.18 -24.03
CA PRO A 254 12.30 23.44 -23.43
C PRO A 254 13.01 24.34 -22.42
N LEU A 255 13.38 23.76 -21.29
CA LEU A 255 14.20 24.37 -20.26
C LEU A 255 15.47 23.53 -20.08
N ALA A 256 16.61 24.08 -20.52
CA ALA A 256 17.93 23.49 -20.31
C ALA A 256 18.62 24.22 -19.14
N GLN A 257 18.89 23.51 -18.04
CA GLN A 257 19.53 24.09 -16.84
C GLN A 257 20.69 23.23 -16.31
N PRO A 258 21.78 23.09 -17.09
CA PRO A 258 22.95 22.37 -16.63
C PRO A 258 23.41 22.92 -15.28
N ASN A 259 23.55 22.02 -14.31
CA ASN A 259 24.18 22.25 -13.01
C ASN A 259 23.50 23.24 -12.03
N LYS A 260 22.32 23.80 -12.33
CA LYS A 260 21.56 24.65 -11.39
C LYS A 260 20.59 23.80 -10.55
N PRO A 261 20.54 23.94 -9.21
CA PRO A 261 19.52 23.28 -8.39
C PRO A 261 18.12 23.85 -8.69
N ILE A 262 17.13 22.98 -8.91
CA ILE A 262 15.71 23.37 -9.02
C ILE A 262 15.11 23.55 -7.63
N GLN A 263 14.33 24.61 -7.45
CA GLN A 263 13.70 24.94 -6.17
C GLN A 263 12.47 24.06 -5.88
N GLY A 264 12.19 23.82 -4.59
CA GLY A 264 11.03 23.03 -4.14
C GLY A 264 11.31 21.56 -3.80
N SER A 265 12.56 21.10 -3.90
CA SER A 265 13.00 19.81 -3.34
C SER A 265 13.76 20.03 -2.04
N THR A 266 13.61 19.13 -1.07
CA THR A 266 14.35 19.15 0.21
C THR A 266 15.86 18.95 0.00
N ALA A 267 16.24 18.21 -1.04
CA ALA A 267 17.63 17.98 -1.42
C ALA A 267 17.98 18.78 -2.69
N GLU A 268 19.23 19.26 -2.81
CA GLU A 268 19.67 19.86 -4.07
C GLU A 268 19.65 18.81 -5.20
N ARG A 269 18.84 19.10 -6.22
CA ARG A 269 18.64 18.27 -7.41
C ARG A 269 18.78 19.15 -8.65
N LYS A 270 19.63 18.71 -9.57
CA LYS A 270 19.98 19.41 -10.82
C LYS A 270 19.39 18.59 -11.96
N LEU A 271 18.36 19.10 -12.62
CA LEU A 271 17.78 18.50 -13.83
C LEU A 271 18.64 18.91 -15.02
N ASP A 272 18.96 17.98 -15.92
CA ASP A 272 19.73 18.33 -17.11
C ASP A 272 18.88 19.18 -18.06
N ILE A 273 17.70 18.67 -18.41
CA ILE A 273 16.73 19.29 -19.31
C ILE A 273 15.30 18.91 -18.92
N GLY A 274 14.32 19.75 -19.26
CA GLY A 274 12.92 19.34 -19.25
C GLY A 274 12.05 20.24 -20.11
N PHE A 275 10.77 19.93 -20.20
CA PHE A 275 9.75 20.83 -20.78
C PHE A 275 8.97 21.51 -19.66
N VAL A 276 8.64 22.79 -19.82
CA VAL A 276 7.92 23.59 -18.82
C VAL A 276 6.67 24.28 -19.39
N SER A 277 5.75 24.62 -18.49
CA SER A 277 4.54 25.40 -18.78
C SER A 277 4.80 26.90 -18.99
N ASP A 278 5.86 27.45 -18.40
CA ASP A 278 6.19 28.88 -18.54
C ASP A 278 6.74 29.20 -19.94
N ILE A 279 6.02 30.05 -20.66
CA ILE A 279 6.35 30.52 -22.01
C ILE A 279 7.52 31.53 -22.03
N ASN A 280 7.82 32.15 -20.88
CA ASN A 280 8.91 33.11 -20.70
C ASN A 280 10.17 32.47 -20.10
N ALA A 281 10.17 31.15 -19.88
CA ALA A 281 11.32 30.44 -19.33
C ALA A 281 12.51 30.47 -20.29
N GLY A 282 13.59 31.12 -19.87
CA GLY A 282 14.88 31.15 -20.56
C GLY A 282 15.97 30.41 -19.77
N LYS A 283 17.20 30.42 -20.31
CA LYS A 283 18.38 29.74 -19.73
C LYS A 283 18.72 30.16 -18.28
N ASP A 284 18.21 31.31 -17.82
CA ASP A 284 18.42 31.86 -16.48
C ASP A 284 17.16 32.01 -15.61
N THR A 285 15.97 31.63 -16.10
CA THR A 285 14.73 31.68 -15.31
C THR A 285 14.81 30.73 -14.12
N ARG A 286 14.50 31.18 -12.89
CA ARG A 286 14.42 30.29 -11.74
C ARG A 286 13.18 29.40 -11.87
N CYS A 287 13.39 28.10 -12.04
CA CYS A 287 12.34 27.10 -12.17
C CYS A 287 12.12 26.37 -10.84
N GLN A 288 10.87 25.98 -10.58
CA GLN A 288 10.48 25.09 -9.49
C GLN A 288 10.08 23.72 -10.04
N TRP A 289 10.10 22.69 -9.18
CA TRP A 289 9.66 21.34 -9.57
C TRP A 289 8.17 21.28 -9.97
N SER A 290 7.36 22.27 -9.55
CA SER A 290 5.97 22.46 -9.99
C SER A 290 5.84 22.73 -11.49
N ASP A 291 6.86 23.33 -12.10
CA ASP A 291 6.78 23.88 -13.47
C ASP A 291 7.28 22.85 -14.51
N ILE A 292 8.01 21.83 -14.06
CA ILE A 292 8.56 20.75 -14.90
C ILE A 292 7.45 19.77 -15.31
N LEU A 293 7.15 19.71 -16.60
CA LEU A 293 6.14 18.82 -17.16
C LEU A 293 6.70 17.47 -17.61
N VAL A 294 7.91 17.48 -18.17
CA VAL A 294 8.61 16.31 -18.71
C VAL A 294 10.10 16.44 -18.37
N PRO A 295 10.62 15.74 -17.34
CA PRO A 295 12.06 15.71 -17.08
C PRO A 295 12.82 14.86 -18.11
N GLY A 296 14.05 15.27 -18.42
CA GLY A 296 14.98 14.56 -19.29
C GLY A 296 16.37 14.42 -18.65
N GLU A 297 17.01 13.30 -18.97
CA GLU A 297 18.31 12.87 -18.42
C GLU A 297 19.32 12.66 -19.56
N LEU A 298 20.51 13.26 -19.47
CA LEU A 298 21.49 13.28 -20.55
C LEU A 298 22.79 12.60 -20.14
N LYS A 299 23.16 11.51 -20.84
CA LYS A 299 24.46 10.84 -20.63
C LYS A 299 25.30 10.86 -21.90
N ARG A 300 26.59 11.18 -21.76
CA ARG A 300 27.56 11.18 -22.88
C ARG A 300 27.74 9.82 -23.56
N ASN A 301 27.59 8.72 -22.81
CA ASN A 301 27.86 7.37 -23.29
C ASN A 301 26.55 6.64 -23.61
N PRO A 302 26.35 6.10 -24.83
CA PRO A 302 25.23 5.22 -25.17
C PRO A 302 25.02 4.06 -24.19
N ALA A 303 26.11 3.45 -23.69
CA ALA A 303 26.08 2.38 -22.69
C ALA A 303 25.76 2.86 -21.25
N ALA A 304 25.16 4.05 -21.10
CA ALA A 304 24.58 4.54 -19.87
C ALA A 304 23.04 4.42 -19.82
N ASP A 305 22.40 4.00 -20.91
CA ASP A 305 20.97 3.65 -20.94
C ASP A 305 20.72 2.30 -20.24
N THR A 306 20.89 2.32 -18.92
CA THR A 306 20.80 1.14 -18.04
C THR A 306 20.18 1.53 -16.70
N ALA A 307 19.50 0.59 -16.03
CA ALA A 307 18.86 0.79 -14.73
C ALA A 307 19.75 1.53 -13.72
N SER A 308 20.97 1.02 -13.46
CA SER A 308 21.92 1.58 -12.48
C SER A 308 22.55 2.94 -12.84
N LYS A 309 22.06 3.61 -13.90
CA LYS A 309 22.55 4.91 -14.38
C LYS A 309 21.38 5.82 -14.76
N ALA A 310 21.13 6.02 -16.06
CA ALA A 310 20.19 7.03 -16.54
C ALA A 310 18.75 6.82 -16.05
N TRP A 311 18.30 5.57 -15.88
CA TRP A 311 16.90 5.31 -15.54
C TRP A 311 16.59 5.69 -14.09
N LEU A 312 17.51 5.41 -13.16
CA LEU A 312 17.38 5.83 -11.76
C LEU A 312 17.57 7.34 -11.59
N ASP A 313 18.53 7.95 -12.29
CA ASP A 313 18.70 9.41 -12.23
C ASP A 313 17.44 10.16 -12.72
N LEU A 314 16.85 9.72 -13.84
CA LEU A 314 15.54 10.20 -14.29
C LEU A 314 14.43 9.93 -13.26
N GLY A 315 14.43 8.74 -12.64
CA GLY A 315 13.53 8.39 -11.54
C GLY A 315 13.60 9.37 -10.36
N ARG A 316 14.80 9.87 -9.99
CA ARG A 316 14.94 10.90 -8.95
C ARG A 316 14.17 12.16 -9.33
N TYR A 317 14.30 12.64 -10.56
CA TYR A 317 13.61 13.85 -11.03
C TYR A 317 12.08 13.65 -11.04
N VAL A 318 11.62 12.50 -11.52
CA VAL A 318 10.21 12.13 -11.52
C VAL A 318 9.61 12.13 -10.10
N ARG A 319 10.35 11.66 -9.09
CA ARG A 319 9.91 11.73 -7.68
C ARG A 319 9.66 13.17 -7.24
N GLU A 320 10.56 14.10 -7.57
CA GLU A 320 10.41 15.51 -7.19
C GLU A 320 9.26 16.19 -7.96
N VAL A 321 9.08 15.89 -9.25
CA VAL A 321 7.91 16.34 -10.03
C VAL A 321 6.61 15.84 -9.40
N LEU A 322 6.52 14.55 -9.07
CA LEU A 322 5.34 13.95 -8.43
C LEU A 322 5.10 14.46 -7.01
N LEU A 323 6.13 14.94 -6.30
CA LEU A 323 6.01 15.57 -5.00
C LEU A 323 5.47 17.00 -5.12
N ALA A 324 5.98 17.79 -6.07
CA ALA A 324 5.58 19.17 -6.29
C ALA A 324 4.22 19.32 -7.00
N GLN A 325 3.84 18.37 -7.85
CA GLN A 325 2.56 18.35 -8.58
C GLN A 325 1.60 17.35 -7.93
N ASP A 326 0.78 17.84 -7.00
CA ASP A 326 -0.16 17.06 -6.20
C ASP A 326 -1.26 16.37 -7.05
N THR A 327 -1.72 16.99 -8.14
CA THR A 327 -2.75 16.43 -9.05
C THR A 327 -2.21 15.48 -10.13
N ARG A 328 -0.92 15.10 -10.09
CA ARG A 328 -0.27 14.30 -11.14
C ARG A 328 -0.49 12.79 -10.96
N ARG A 329 -1.08 12.15 -11.98
CA ARG A 329 -1.34 10.69 -12.07
C ARG A 329 -0.09 9.92 -12.50
N PHE A 330 0.56 10.38 -13.57
CA PHE A 330 1.81 9.84 -14.13
C PHE A 330 2.70 10.96 -14.70
N VAL A 331 3.98 10.66 -14.95
CA VAL A 331 4.94 11.60 -15.54
C VAL A 331 5.63 10.93 -16.74
N LEU A 332 5.60 11.61 -17.88
CA LEU A 332 6.45 11.27 -19.03
C LEU A 332 7.84 11.87 -18.84
N GLY A 333 8.87 11.17 -19.31
CA GLY A 333 10.24 11.65 -19.32
C GLY A 333 11.04 11.04 -20.47
N PHE A 334 12.32 11.39 -20.59
CA PHE A 334 13.19 10.78 -21.60
C PHE A 334 14.64 10.64 -21.13
N THR A 335 15.34 9.65 -21.66
CA THR A 335 16.80 9.51 -21.57
C THR A 335 17.41 9.73 -22.95
N LEU A 336 18.49 10.50 -23.04
CA LEU A 336 19.30 10.65 -24.27
C LEU A 336 20.75 10.30 -23.94
N CYS A 337 21.16 9.10 -24.37
CA CYS A 337 22.47 8.51 -24.08
C CYS A 337 23.30 8.47 -25.37
N GLY A 338 24.26 9.39 -25.52
CA GLY A 338 24.83 9.71 -26.83
C GLY A 338 23.71 10.24 -27.75
N SER A 339 23.54 9.66 -28.93
CA SER A 339 22.41 9.96 -29.83
C SER A 339 21.19 9.02 -29.63
N LEU A 340 21.26 8.09 -28.68
CA LEU A 340 20.20 7.12 -28.46
C LEU A 340 19.15 7.67 -27.48
N MET A 341 17.94 7.90 -27.96
CA MET A 341 16.80 8.40 -27.17
C MET A 341 15.87 7.25 -26.76
N ARG A 342 15.31 7.34 -25.56
CA ARG A 342 14.24 6.46 -25.06
C ARG A 342 13.24 7.27 -24.26
N ILE A 343 11.95 7.03 -24.48
CA ILE A 343 10.85 7.72 -23.81
C ILE A 343 10.32 6.84 -22.67
N TRP A 344 10.04 7.47 -21.53
CA TRP A 344 9.63 6.85 -20.29
C TRP A 344 8.25 7.34 -19.87
N ALA A 345 7.47 6.46 -19.25
CA ALA A 345 6.29 6.79 -18.47
C ALA A 345 6.46 6.18 -17.07
N PHE A 346 6.39 7.04 -16.06
CA PHE A 346 6.46 6.65 -14.65
C PHE A 346 5.11 6.87 -13.98
N ASP A 347 4.65 5.84 -13.30
CA ASP A 347 3.30 5.75 -12.75
C ASP A 347 3.31 5.01 -11.40
N ARG A 348 2.12 4.69 -10.88
CA ARG A 348 1.96 4.18 -9.52
C ARG A 348 2.30 2.68 -9.36
N LEU A 349 2.68 2.01 -10.44
CA LEU A 349 3.26 0.66 -10.46
C LEU A 349 4.77 0.63 -10.76
N GLY A 350 5.39 1.75 -11.17
CA GLY A 350 6.82 1.82 -11.51
C GLY A 350 7.07 2.61 -12.80
N GLY A 351 8.16 2.28 -13.50
CA GLY A 351 8.50 2.89 -14.79
C GLY A 351 8.41 1.90 -15.96
N VAL A 352 7.88 2.36 -17.08
CA VAL A 352 7.85 1.66 -18.37
C VAL A 352 8.38 2.54 -19.49
N ALA A 353 9.00 1.95 -20.52
CA ALA A 353 9.66 2.71 -21.57
C ALA A 353 9.50 2.14 -22.98
N SER A 354 9.58 3.04 -23.95
CA SER A 354 9.63 2.75 -25.38
C SER A 354 10.82 1.88 -25.76
N GLU A 355 10.84 1.42 -27.02
CA GLU A 355 12.07 1.08 -27.72
C GLU A 355 13.02 2.28 -27.80
N GLN A 356 14.32 1.99 -27.88
CA GLN A 356 15.36 3.00 -28.04
C GLN A 356 15.61 3.21 -29.53
N PHE A 357 15.72 4.47 -29.94
CA PHE A 357 16.03 4.84 -31.31
C PHE A 357 17.19 5.83 -31.37
N ASP A 358 17.89 5.87 -32.50
CA ASP A 358 19.01 6.78 -32.74
C ASP A 358 18.50 8.02 -33.44
N ILE A 359 18.52 9.18 -32.78
CA ILE A 359 17.91 10.41 -33.31
C ILE A 359 18.57 10.88 -34.61
N ASN A 360 19.81 10.47 -34.87
CA ASN A 360 20.57 10.75 -36.09
C ASN A 360 20.26 9.78 -37.24
N LYS A 361 19.45 8.73 -37.00
CA LYS A 361 18.95 7.82 -38.03
C LYS A 361 17.45 7.97 -38.24
N ASP A 362 16.71 8.16 -37.15
CA ASP A 362 15.27 8.39 -37.17
C ASP A 362 14.93 9.80 -36.66
N GLY A 363 15.24 10.79 -37.51
CA GLY A 363 14.91 12.19 -37.25
C GLY A 363 13.40 12.46 -37.24
N LEU A 364 12.60 11.67 -37.98
CA LEU A 364 11.14 11.80 -37.98
C LEU A 364 10.55 11.44 -36.60
N GLN A 365 11.00 10.32 -36.02
CA GLN A 365 10.60 9.93 -34.67
C GLN A 365 11.06 10.95 -33.63
N PHE A 366 12.23 11.56 -33.78
CA PHE A 366 12.67 12.67 -32.92
C PHE A 366 11.73 13.88 -33.02
N VAL A 367 11.43 14.37 -34.23
CA VAL A 367 10.48 15.49 -34.45
C VAL A 367 9.12 15.17 -33.82
N PHE A 368 8.61 13.95 -34.03
CA PHE A 368 7.32 13.51 -33.48
C PHE A 368 7.26 13.55 -31.95
N ILE A 369 8.32 13.13 -31.25
CA ILE A 369 8.38 13.22 -29.78
C ILE A 369 8.48 14.69 -29.33
N ILE A 370 9.36 15.49 -29.95
CA ILE A 370 9.55 16.89 -29.56
C ILE A 370 8.27 17.72 -29.76
N LEU A 371 7.60 17.60 -30.90
CA LEU A 371 6.33 18.28 -31.13
C LEU A 371 5.23 17.76 -30.18
N GLY A 372 5.22 16.46 -29.86
CA GLY A 372 4.35 15.91 -28.84
C GLY A 372 4.52 16.57 -27.47
N PHE A 373 5.76 16.65 -26.97
CA PHE A 373 6.10 17.34 -25.72
C PHE A 373 5.92 18.87 -25.75
N LEU A 374 5.59 19.47 -26.90
CA LEU A 374 5.23 20.88 -27.00
C LEU A 374 3.71 21.10 -27.10
N TRP A 375 2.94 20.07 -27.47
CA TRP A 375 1.54 20.18 -27.87
C TRP A 375 0.55 19.39 -27.01
N MET A 376 1.04 18.48 -26.15
CA MET A 376 0.20 17.71 -25.23
C MET A 376 -0.67 18.62 -24.34
N SER A 377 -1.90 18.17 -24.07
CA SER A 377 -2.75 18.76 -23.03
C SER A 377 -2.27 18.37 -21.63
N ASP A 378 -2.75 19.07 -20.60
CA ASP A 378 -2.42 18.76 -19.21
C ASP A 378 -2.86 17.34 -18.80
N GLU A 379 -4.00 16.87 -19.32
CA GLU A 379 -4.43 15.48 -19.18
C GLU A 379 -3.43 14.48 -19.80
N GLN A 380 -2.85 14.80 -20.97
CA GLN A 380 -1.88 13.95 -21.67
C GLN A 380 -0.49 13.96 -21.02
N TYR A 381 -0.09 15.07 -20.40
CA TYR A 381 1.05 15.09 -19.48
C TYR A 381 0.81 14.19 -18.25
N GLY A 382 -0.45 13.96 -17.88
CA GLY A 382 -0.85 13.09 -16.80
C GLY A 382 -1.36 13.81 -15.56
N PHE A 383 -1.80 15.07 -15.68
CA PHE A 383 -2.63 15.69 -14.64
C PHE A 383 -4.01 15.00 -14.59
N ASP A 384 -4.66 15.08 -13.44
CA ASP A 384 -6.04 14.62 -13.24
C ASP A 384 -7.03 15.68 -13.79
N PRO A 385 -7.79 15.37 -14.86
CA PRO A 385 -8.76 16.30 -15.43
C PRO A 385 -10.01 16.51 -14.55
N THR A 386 -10.21 15.72 -13.49
CA THR A 386 -11.33 15.88 -12.56
C THR A 386 -11.08 16.92 -11.48
N ILE A 387 -9.86 17.48 -11.41
CA ILE A 387 -9.52 18.64 -10.58
C ILE A 387 -9.45 19.87 -11.49
N ILE A 388 -10.52 20.66 -11.49
CA ILE A 388 -10.73 21.79 -12.38
C ILE A 388 -10.14 23.06 -11.76
N THR A 389 -9.25 23.74 -12.47
CA THR A 389 -8.78 25.08 -12.08
C THR A 389 -9.69 26.14 -12.70
N LYS A 390 -10.40 26.91 -11.88
CA LYS A 390 -11.22 28.06 -12.31
C LYS A 390 -10.33 29.23 -12.77
N GLU A 391 -10.92 30.18 -13.49
CA GLU A 391 -10.23 31.41 -13.98
C GLU A 391 -9.62 32.25 -12.85
N ASP A 392 -10.19 32.20 -11.65
CA ASP A 392 -9.67 32.86 -10.44
C ASP A 392 -8.53 32.09 -9.74
N GLY A 393 -8.06 30.99 -10.33
CA GLY A 393 -7.01 30.12 -9.81
C GLY A 393 -7.47 29.13 -8.74
N ARG A 394 -8.75 29.14 -8.30
CA ARG A 394 -9.25 28.14 -7.35
C ARG A 394 -9.35 26.77 -8.01
N ARG A 395 -8.84 25.75 -7.32
CA ARG A 395 -8.94 24.35 -7.76
C ARG A 395 -10.17 23.71 -7.13
N CYS A 396 -10.97 23.03 -7.94
CA CYS A 396 -12.27 22.51 -7.56
C CYS A 396 -12.47 21.07 -8.04
N ILE A 397 -13.34 20.32 -7.35
CA ILE A 397 -13.76 18.97 -7.74
C ILE A 397 -15.29 18.96 -7.78
N GLU A 398 -15.85 18.48 -8.88
CA GLU A 398 -17.28 18.20 -8.99
C GLU A 398 -17.58 16.82 -8.41
N ILE A 399 -18.59 16.75 -7.54
CA ILE A 399 -19.13 15.50 -7.00
C ILE A 399 -20.64 15.48 -7.24
N GLU A 400 -21.21 14.29 -7.44
CA GLU A 400 -22.66 14.11 -7.54
C GLU A 400 -23.16 13.34 -6.33
N GLN A 401 -24.07 13.94 -5.56
CA GLN A 401 -24.66 13.33 -4.36
C GLN A 401 -26.18 13.49 -4.40
N SER A 402 -26.91 12.38 -4.32
CA SER A 402 -28.38 12.36 -4.35
C SER A 402 -29.01 13.07 -5.56
N GLY A 403 -28.35 13.02 -6.72
CA GLY A 403 -28.78 13.70 -7.95
C GLY A 403 -28.52 15.22 -7.98
N GLN A 404 -27.76 15.75 -7.01
CA GLN A 404 -27.30 17.12 -7.00
C GLN A 404 -25.78 17.17 -7.21
N VAL A 405 -25.34 17.99 -8.17
CA VAL A 405 -23.92 18.31 -8.36
C VAL A 405 -23.51 19.34 -7.32
N GLN A 406 -22.46 19.04 -6.56
CA GLN A 406 -21.83 19.95 -5.62
C GLN A 406 -20.38 20.18 -6.02
N LEU A 407 -19.88 21.39 -5.77
CA LEU A 407 -18.49 21.75 -6.05
C LEU A 407 -17.69 21.86 -4.76
N LEU A 408 -16.65 21.05 -4.62
CA LEU A 408 -15.69 21.11 -3.52
C LEU A 408 -14.51 21.98 -3.93
N VAL A 409 -14.23 23.06 -3.20
CA VAL A 409 -13.08 23.93 -3.43
C VAL A 409 -11.89 23.43 -2.60
N LEU A 410 -10.78 23.13 -3.25
CA LEU A 410 -9.53 22.73 -2.60
C LEU A 410 -8.79 23.95 -2.05
N LYS A 411 -8.68 24.04 -0.73
CA LYS A 411 -8.13 25.19 0.00
C LYS A 411 -6.63 25.06 0.25
N ARG A 412 -6.17 23.91 0.75
CA ARG A 412 -4.76 23.70 1.16
C ARG A 412 -4.35 22.24 1.06
N LEU A 413 -3.13 21.97 0.61
CA LEU A 413 -2.52 20.63 0.69
C LEU A 413 -2.15 20.31 2.15
N ILE A 414 -2.71 19.23 2.71
CA ILE A 414 -2.41 18.72 4.07
C ILE A 414 -1.22 17.75 4.01
N LYS A 415 -1.22 16.85 3.02
CA LYS A 415 -0.25 15.75 2.92
C LYS A 415 -0.07 15.34 1.45
N ARG A 416 1.17 15.08 1.03
CA ARG A 416 1.50 14.38 -0.22
C ARG A 416 2.56 13.35 0.12
N ALA A 417 2.30 12.07 -0.15
CA ALA A 417 3.28 11.01 0.06
C ALA A 417 4.39 11.09 -1.01
N PRO A 418 5.66 11.33 -0.66
CA PRO A 418 6.73 11.47 -1.64
C PRO A 418 7.15 10.09 -2.16
N CYS A 419 6.41 9.58 -3.15
CA CYS A 419 6.68 8.34 -3.87
C CYS A 419 6.14 8.40 -5.31
N ILE A 420 6.83 7.71 -6.21
CA ILE A 420 6.41 7.36 -7.56
C ILE A 420 5.42 6.20 -7.47
N ALA A 421 5.88 5.04 -7.00
CA ALA A 421 5.10 3.81 -6.94
C ALA A 421 4.57 3.53 -5.52
N GLY A 422 3.30 3.11 -5.42
CA GLY A 422 2.60 2.93 -4.14
C GLY A 422 1.23 3.57 -4.11
N ARG A 423 0.75 3.93 -2.91
CA ARG A 423 -0.54 4.63 -2.73
C ARG A 423 -0.52 6.08 -3.22
N ALA A 424 0.64 6.76 -3.19
CA ALA A 424 0.77 8.19 -3.47
C ALA A 424 -0.27 9.08 -2.76
N THR A 425 -0.63 8.70 -1.52
CA THR A 425 -1.73 9.32 -0.77
C THR A 425 -1.57 10.82 -0.69
N THR A 426 -2.62 11.53 -1.08
CA THR A 426 -2.66 12.99 -1.13
C THR A 426 -3.92 13.49 -0.46
N CYS A 427 -3.78 14.39 0.50
CA CYS A 427 -4.89 14.92 1.28
C CYS A 427 -4.93 16.44 1.15
N TRP A 428 -6.11 16.99 0.87
CA TRP A 428 -6.38 18.43 0.86
C TRP A 428 -7.46 18.79 1.86
N GLU A 429 -7.30 19.94 2.49
CA GLU A 429 -8.36 20.68 3.15
C GLU A 429 -9.25 21.29 2.05
N ALA A 430 -10.55 21.06 2.13
CA ALA A 430 -11.53 21.53 1.17
C ALA A 430 -12.79 22.04 1.88
N TYR A 431 -13.73 22.61 1.13
CA TYR A 431 -15.07 22.98 1.59
C TYR A 431 -16.05 22.90 0.41
N CYS A 432 -17.34 22.71 0.67
CA CYS A 432 -18.36 22.86 -0.38
C CYS A 432 -18.55 24.35 -0.71
N GLU A 433 -18.60 24.73 -1.98
CA GLU A 433 -18.70 26.15 -2.40
C GLU A 433 -19.93 26.86 -1.80
N ASN A 434 -20.99 26.10 -1.50
CA ASN A 434 -22.22 26.58 -0.84
C ASN A 434 -22.10 26.70 0.70
N GLU A 435 -21.14 26.01 1.33
CA GLU A 435 -20.94 25.98 2.78
C GLU A 435 -19.45 26.21 3.18
N PRO A 436 -18.85 27.38 2.90
CA PRO A 436 -17.40 27.59 3.11
C PRO A 436 -16.92 27.54 4.56
N GLY A 437 -17.82 27.56 5.53
CA GLY A 437 -17.52 27.44 6.95
C GLY A 437 -17.34 26.00 7.44
N VAL A 438 -17.69 24.98 6.65
CA VAL A 438 -17.56 23.57 7.03
C VAL A 438 -16.33 22.97 6.34
N PRO A 439 -15.26 22.63 7.10
CA PRO A 439 -14.10 21.98 6.52
C PRO A 439 -14.42 20.54 6.13
N LEU A 440 -13.84 20.09 5.02
CA LEU A 440 -13.84 18.72 4.53
C LEU A 440 -12.39 18.30 4.24
N VAL A 441 -12.13 17.00 4.22
CA VAL A 441 -10.84 16.45 3.76
C VAL A 441 -11.05 15.61 2.51
N VAL A 442 -10.43 16.01 1.40
CA VAL A 442 -10.35 15.17 0.18
C VAL A 442 -9.08 14.34 0.27
N LYS A 443 -9.18 13.02 0.15
CA LYS A 443 -8.08 12.04 0.11
C LYS A 443 -8.10 11.32 -1.24
N ASP A 444 -7.05 11.51 -2.03
CA ASP A 444 -6.77 10.70 -3.22
C ASP A 444 -5.72 9.63 -2.91
N SER A 445 -5.92 8.41 -3.41
CA SER A 445 -4.94 7.33 -3.31
C SER A 445 -5.07 6.27 -4.40
N TRP A 446 -3.97 5.55 -4.63
CA TRP A 446 -3.86 4.47 -5.63
C TRP A 446 -3.88 3.10 -4.96
N GLN A 447 -5.08 2.55 -4.83
CA GLN A 447 -5.36 1.30 -4.12
C GLN A 447 -5.20 0.08 -5.04
N TYR A 448 -4.88 -1.08 -4.47
CA TYR A 448 -4.85 -2.35 -5.21
C TYR A 448 -6.27 -2.81 -5.53
N THR A 449 -6.52 -3.28 -6.75
CA THR A 449 -7.85 -3.76 -7.18
C THR A 449 -8.36 -4.99 -6.43
N GLU A 450 -7.49 -5.67 -5.69
CA GLU A 450 -7.80 -6.85 -4.88
C GLU A 450 -8.21 -6.50 -3.44
N ARG A 451 -8.22 -5.21 -3.06
CA ARG A 451 -8.68 -4.76 -1.73
C ARG A 451 -10.08 -4.14 -1.79
N ASP A 452 -10.76 -4.24 -0.65
CA ASP A 452 -11.99 -3.52 -0.34
C ASP A 452 -11.80 -2.01 -0.53
N ASP A 453 -12.87 -1.30 -0.91
CA ASP A 453 -12.84 0.16 -1.00
C ASP A 453 -12.86 0.76 0.41
N GLU A 454 -11.86 1.58 0.74
CA GLU A 454 -11.85 2.35 1.97
C GLU A 454 -13.08 3.28 2.06
N GLY A 455 -13.55 3.79 0.91
CA GLY A 455 -14.75 4.61 0.81
C GLY A 455 -16.01 3.86 1.26
N ASP A 456 -16.16 2.58 0.91
CA ASP A 456 -17.27 1.72 1.32
C ASP A 456 -17.22 1.45 2.83
N LEU A 457 -16.04 1.09 3.35
CA LEU A 457 -15.84 0.80 4.79
C LEU A 457 -16.13 2.02 5.67
N LEU A 458 -15.75 3.21 5.23
CA LEU A 458 -16.06 4.47 5.92
C LEU A 458 -17.55 4.83 5.81
N GLN A 459 -18.18 4.59 4.66
CA GLN A 459 -19.61 4.82 4.48
C GLN A 459 -20.42 3.92 5.40
N GLU A 460 -20.07 2.63 5.46
CA GLU A 460 -20.68 1.65 6.36
C GLU A 460 -20.54 2.08 7.82
N ALA A 461 -19.32 2.32 8.30
CA ALA A 461 -19.06 2.74 9.68
C ALA A 461 -19.85 4.01 10.05
N THR A 462 -19.97 4.95 9.11
CA THR A 462 -20.78 6.17 9.31
C THR A 462 -22.27 5.86 9.39
N SER A 463 -22.77 4.94 8.56
CA SER A 463 -24.18 4.54 8.52
C SER A 463 -24.62 3.69 9.71
N THR A 464 -23.71 2.88 10.29
CA THR A 464 -23.94 2.07 11.49
C THR A 464 -23.75 2.85 12.79
N GLY A 465 -23.37 4.14 12.71
CA GLY A 465 -23.24 5.03 13.86
C GLY A 465 -21.94 4.86 14.66
N VAL A 466 -20.87 4.36 14.04
CA VAL A 466 -19.55 4.26 14.68
C VAL A 466 -19.08 5.64 15.12
N ILE A 467 -18.67 5.75 16.38
CA ILE A 467 -18.17 6.99 16.98
C ILE A 467 -16.64 7.08 16.87
N ASN A 468 -16.08 8.29 16.91
CA ASN A 468 -14.63 8.54 16.92
C ASN A 468 -13.86 7.83 15.78
N VAL A 469 -14.49 7.74 14.61
CA VAL A 469 -13.87 7.39 13.32
C VAL A 469 -14.29 8.48 12.34
N ALA A 470 -13.42 8.86 11.41
CA ALA A 470 -13.73 9.91 10.43
C ALA A 470 -14.97 9.54 9.61
N ARG A 471 -15.97 10.43 9.63
CA ARG A 471 -17.26 10.24 8.98
C ARG A 471 -17.14 10.47 7.48
N HIS A 472 -17.73 9.55 6.73
CA HIS A 472 -17.88 9.65 5.27
C HIS A 472 -18.73 10.87 4.88
N TYR A 473 -18.32 11.53 3.82
CA TYR A 473 -19.11 12.54 3.12
C TYR A 473 -19.45 12.08 1.70
N TYR A 474 -18.44 11.62 0.95
CA TYR A 474 -18.55 11.12 -0.41
C TYR A 474 -17.36 10.20 -0.71
N HIS A 475 -17.49 9.28 -1.66
CA HIS A 475 -16.34 8.58 -2.24
C HIS A 475 -16.64 8.27 -3.72
N ASN A 476 -15.62 8.13 -4.55
CA ASN A 476 -15.74 7.50 -5.86
C ASN A 476 -14.42 6.89 -6.34
N THR A 477 -14.54 5.95 -7.28
CA THR A 477 -13.44 5.58 -8.16
C THR A 477 -13.34 6.63 -9.27
N VAL A 478 -12.16 7.26 -9.41
CA VAL A 478 -11.96 8.35 -10.37
C VAL A 478 -12.09 7.81 -11.80
N CYS A 479 -12.75 8.58 -12.67
CA CYS A 479 -12.92 8.24 -14.08
C CYS A 479 -12.32 9.30 -14.98
N VAL A 480 -11.49 8.87 -15.94
CA VAL A 480 -10.84 9.72 -16.95
C VAL A 480 -11.26 9.21 -18.32
N ARG A 481 -11.80 10.09 -19.17
CA ARG A 481 -12.39 9.77 -20.49
C ARG A 481 -13.50 8.71 -20.43
N GLY A 482 -14.33 8.75 -19.38
CA GLY A 482 -15.42 7.79 -19.18
C GLY A 482 -14.98 6.36 -18.83
N LYS A 483 -13.70 6.17 -18.48
CA LYS A 483 -13.15 4.89 -17.99
C LYS A 483 -12.58 5.08 -16.60
N THR A 484 -12.62 4.04 -15.78
CA THR A 484 -11.85 3.95 -14.53
C THR A 484 -10.40 4.41 -14.74
N ASP A 485 -9.89 5.23 -13.82
CA ASP A 485 -8.50 5.71 -13.83
C ASP A 485 -7.61 4.66 -13.14
N ASP A 486 -7.29 3.60 -13.88
CA ASP A 486 -6.37 2.54 -13.47
C ASP A 486 -5.03 2.61 -14.22
N ILE A 487 -3.98 2.01 -13.66
CA ILE A 487 -2.65 2.13 -14.23
C ILE A 487 -2.49 1.35 -15.55
N ARG A 488 -3.13 0.19 -15.69
CA ARG A 488 -2.88 -0.71 -16.83
C ARG A 488 -3.68 -0.32 -18.07
N ASP A 489 -4.97 -0.07 -17.92
CA ASP A 489 -5.87 0.10 -19.06
C ASP A 489 -6.15 1.58 -19.36
N ASN A 490 -6.12 2.47 -18.36
CA ASN A 490 -6.18 3.94 -18.56
C ASN A 490 -4.79 4.54 -18.81
N VAL A 491 -3.92 4.57 -17.79
CA VAL A 491 -2.62 5.30 -17.85
C VAL A 491 -1.67 4.70 -18.88
N ARG A 492 -1.50 3.37 -18.89
CA ARG A 492 -0.65 2.66 -19.85
C ARG A 492 -1.39 2.25 -21.13
N GLY A 493 -2.66 2.60 -21.30
CA GLY A 493 -3.46 2.30 -22.49
C GLY A 493 -3.43 0.84 -22.95
N GLY A 494 -3.30 -0.12 -22.01
CA GLY A 494 -3.24 -1.56 -22.30
C GLY A 494 -1.87 -2.12 -22.68
N LEU A 495 -0.76 -1.36 -22.53
CA LEU A 495 0.60 -1.88 -22.78
C LEU A 495 0.93 -3.07 -21.88
N ASP A 496 1.15 -4.25 -22.48
CA ASP A 496 1.53 -5.45 -21.74
C ASP A 496 3.04 -5.50 -21.47
N ILE A 497 3.42 -5.35 -20.19
CA ILE A 497 4.84 -5.42 -19.77
C ILE A 497 5.53 -6.73 -20.16
N ARG A 498 4.79 -7.80 -20.47
CA ARG A 498 5.33 -9.09 -20.92
C ARG A 498 5.98 -9.03 -22.31
N THR A 499 5.70 -7.99 -23.10
CA THR A 499 6.34 -7.77 -24.41
C THR A 499 7.59 -6.90 -24.32
N ALA A 500 7.96 -6.40 -23.14
CA ALA A 500 9.19 -5.64 -22.93
C ALA A 500 10.43 -6.50 -23.22
N SER A 501 11.44 -5.92 -23.88
CA SER A 501 12.63 -6.65 -24.32
C SER A 501 13.47 -7.21 -23.16
N ASN A 502 13.37 -6.61 -21.96
CA ASN A 502 14.03 -7.09 -20.74
C ASN A 502 13.17 -8.01 -19.85
N TYR A 503 11.90 -8.27 -20.19
CA TYR A 503 10.98 -9.05 -19.34
C TYR A 503 11.49 -10.45 -18.99
N CYS A 504 12.09 -11.15 -19.98
CA CYS A 504 12.67 -12.47 -19.77
C CYS A 504 13.98 -12.43 -18.96
N LEU A 505 14.75 -11.32 -19.03
CA LEU A 505 16.02 -11.20 -18.33
C LEU A 505 15.82 -11.10 -16.81
N GLU A 506 14.82 -10.33 -16.35
CA GLU A 506 14.49 -10.22 -14.93
C GLU A 506 13.97 -11.53 -14.33
N ARG A 507 13.33 -12.38 -15.14
CA ARG A 507 12.87 -13.71 -14.72
C ARG A 507 14.01 -14.73 -14.56
N LEU A 508 15.17 -14.45 -15.16
CA LEU A 508 16.34 -15.33 -15.20
C LEU A 508 17.53 -14.81 -14.38
N ALA A 509 17.53 -13.54 -13.97
CA ALA A 509 18.61 -12.93 -13.20
C ALA A 509 18.79 -13.62 -11.83
N PRO A 510 19.95 -14.24 -11.54
CA PRO A 510 20.33 -14.59 -10.18
C PRO A 510 20.49 -13.31 -9.36
N PRO A 511 20.35 -13.35 -8.02
CA PRO A 511 20.80 -12.23 -7.20
C PRO A 511 22.28 -11.99 -7.47
N SER A 512 22.64 -10.72 -7.67
CA SER A 512 24.04 -10.28 -7.79
C SER A 512 24.84 -10.81 -6.60
N ALA A 513 25.85 -11.64 -6.86
CA ALA A 513 26.69 -12.16 -5.81
C ALA A 513 27.42 -11.01 -5.11
N ASP A 514 27.35 -10.98 -3.78
CA ASP A 514 28.12 -10.04 -2.97
C ASP A 514 29.61 -10.18 -3.27
N THR A 515 30.30 -9.04 -3.35
CA THR A 515 31.75 -8.98 -3.55
C THR A 515 32.45 -9.69 -2.39
N SER A 516 32.93 -10.91 -2.63
CA SER A 516 33.75 -11.66 -1.69
C SER A 516 35.08 -10.94 -1.48
N VAL A 517 35.19 -10.13 -0.43
CA VAL A 517 36.49 -9.63 0.05
C VAL A 517 37.22 -10.82 0.67
N ALA A 518 38.32 -11.21 0.05
CA ALA A 518 39.06 -12.42 0.41
C ALA A 518 39.65 -12.32 1.83
N ASP A 519 39.56 -13.42 2.55
CA ASP A 519 40.16 -13.62 3.86
C ASP A 519 41.70 -13.67 3.72
N ALA A 520 42.39 -12.80 4.45
CA ALA A 520 43.85 -12.68 4.44
C ALA A 520 44.38 -12.52 5.87
N SER A 521 44.71 -13.67 6.46
CA SER A 521 45.31 -13.87 7.78
C SER A 521 46.33 -12.81 8.23
N ARG A 522 46.22 -12.34 9.50
CA ARG A 522 47.40 -12.19 10.39
C ARG A 522 47.07 -12.08 11.89
N GLU A 523 47.46 -13.14 12.60
CA GLU A 523 48.06 -13.22 13.95
C GLU A 523 47.60 -12.29 15.09
N SER A 524 46.96 -12.95 16.06
CA SER A 524 46.92 -12.69 17.51
C SER A 524 48.04 -11.82 18.12
N ARG A 525 47.65 -10.91 19.03
CA ARG A 525 48.32 -10.69 20.33
C ARG A 525 47.38 -10.05 21.35
N SER A 526 47.45 -10.54 22.59
CA SER A 526 46.53 -10.24 23.70
C SER A 526 47.22 -9.50 24.86
N ALA A 527 46.57 -8.49 25.47
CA ALA A 527 46.81 -8.05 26.86
C ALA A 527 45.77 -7.03 27.38
N GLY A 528 45.45 -7.07 28.68
CA GLY A 528 45.14 -5.84 29.46
C GLY A 528 43.66 -5.46 29.74
N ARG A 529 43.19 -5.71 30.96
CA ARG A 529 42.05 -5.04 31.65
C ARG A 529 42.52 -3.74 32.37
N PRO A 530 41.69 -2.92 33.07
CA PRO A 530 40.22 -2.80 33.10
C PRO A 530 39.64 -1.33 33.08
N GLY A 531 38.38 -1.18 32.67
CA GLY A 531 37.40 -0.38 33.44
C GLY A 531 36.99 1.04 32.98
N VAL A 532 35.74 1.39 33.38
CA VAL A 532 35.11 2.72 33.52
C VAL A 532 34.12 3.19 32.41
N LYS A 533 32.87 3.41 32.89
CA LYS A 533 31.72 4.19 32.37
C LYS A 533 30.96 3.75 31.11
N ARG A 534 29.66 3.51 31.32
CA ARG A 534 28.59 3.57 30.31
C ARG A 534 28.35 5.03 29.90
N THR A 535 28.05 5.25 28.61
CA THR A 535 27.32 6.43 28.12
C THR A 535 26.41 5.98 26.96
N PRO A 536 25.12 6.37 26.91
CA PRO A 536 24.21 5.88 25.89
C PRO A 536 24.00 6.90 24.76
N SER A 537 24.54 6.63 23.55
CA SER A 537 24.14 7.33 22.32
C SER A 537 24.73 6.67 21.06
N GLN A 538 24.09 5.61 20.55
CA GLN A 538 24.18 5.26 19.12
C GLN A 538 22.84 4.71 18.63
N THR A 539 22.02 5.61 18.11
CA THR A 539 20.96 5.30 17.14
C THR A 539 21.60 5.08 15.76
N ASP A 540 22.35 3.98 15.63
CA ASP A 540 22.87 3.47 14.34
C ASP A 540 22.58 1.96 14.25
N ALA A 541 21.28 1.63 14.31
CA ALA A 541 20.81 0.29 13.99
C ALA A 541 20.74 0.15 12.47
N SER A 542 21.78 -0.45 11.88
CA SER A 542 21.82 -0.75 10.44
C SER A 542 20.59 -1.57 10.01
N MET A 543 20.00 -1.18 8.88
CA MET A 543 18.79 -1.80 8.36
C MET A 543 19.02 -3.28 8.05
N PRO A 544 18.22 -4.22 8.60
CA PRO A 544 18.34 -5.62 8.23
C PRO A 544 17.93 -5.80 6.75
N PRO A 545 18.63 -6.65 5.98
CA PRO A 545 18.32 -6.86 4.58
C PRO A 545 16.90 -7.41 4.41
N SER A 546 16.16 -6.91 3.42
CA SER A 546 14.81 -7.41 3.15
C SER A 546 14.87 -8.89 2.77
N LYS A 547 14.23 -9.75 3.57
CA LYS A 547 14.08 -11.17 3.25
C LYS A 547 13.06 -11.31 2.11
N ARG A 548 13.54 -11.27 0.86
CA ARG A 548 12.78 -11.64 -0.33
C ARG A 548 12.40 -13.12 -0.20
N VAL A 549 11.15 -13.40 0.20
CA VAL A 549 10.65 -14.77 0.28
C VAL A 549 10.48 -15.32 -1.14
N ARG A 550 11.20 -16.40 -1.46
CA ARG A 550 10.91 -17.21 -2.65
C ARG A 550 9.51 -17.79 -2.53
N SER A 551 8.59 -17.39 -3.40
CA SER A 551 7.31 -18.08 -3.55
C SER A 551 7.51 -19.44 -4.22
N SER A 552 7.74 -20.48 -3.44
CA SER A 552 7.52 -21.86 -3.89
C SER A 552 6.01 -22.14 -4.01
N LYS A 553 5.44 -21.79 -5.17
CA LYS A 553 4.09 -22.23 -5.58
C LYS A 553 4.20 -23.02 -6.88
N ALA A 554 3.32 -24.02 -7.02
CA ALA A 554 3.31 -24.95 -8.15
C ALA A 554 3.03 -24.26 -9.49
N PRO A 555 3.57 -24.78 -10.61
CA PRO A 555 3.32 -24.21 -11.94
C PRO A 555 1.88 -24.50 -12.37
N GLY A 556 1.05 -23.46 -12.55
CA GLY A 556 -0.32 -23.66 -13.06
C GLY A 556 -1.18 -22.41 -13.23
N SER A 557 -1.12 -21.43 -12.32
CA SER A 557 -1.94 -20.21 -12.46
C SER A 557 -1.22 -19.12 -13.29
N PRO A 558 -1.85 -18.52 -14.31
CA PRO A 558 -1.30 -17.36 -14.97
C PRO A 558 -1.27 -16.19 -13.96
N HIS A 559 -0.08 -15.68 -13.65
CA HIS A 559 0.08 -14.56 -12.72
C HIS A 559 -0.70 -13.34 -13.21
N LYS A 560 -1.77 -12.97 -12.50
CA LYS A 560 -2.46 -11.70 -12.71
C LYS A 560 -1.48 -10.58 -12.37
N LEU A 561 -1.09 -9.77 -13.36
CA LEU A 561 -0.21 -8.63 -13.15
C LEU A 561 -0.91 -7.62 -12.23
N PRO A 562 -0.23 -7.08 -11.21
CA PRO A 562 -0.83 -6.16 -10.26
C PRO A 562 -1.39 -4.93 -10.98
N ASN A 563 -2.51 -4.42 -10.50
CA ASN A 563 -3.06 -3.15 -10.95
C ASN A 563 -3.33 -2.23 -9.74
N ARG A 564 -3.36 -0.92 -10.00
CA ARG A 564 -3.86 0.07 -9.04
C ARG A 564 -4.94 0.92 -9.69
N VAL A 565 -5.93 1.27 -8.90
CA VAL A 565 -7.04 2.16 -9.27
C VAL A 565 -6.98 3.42 -8.44
N HIS A 566 -7.27 4.56 -9.07
CA HIS A 566 -7.36 5.86 -8.41
C HIS A 566 -8.70 6.00 -7.69
N ARG A 567 -8.62 6.21 -6.37
CA ARG A 567 -9.75 6.30 -5.44
C ARG A 567 -9.72 7.66 -4.76
N ARG A 568 -10.87 8.35 -4.75
CA ARG A 568 -11.07 9.64 -4.10
C ARG A 568 -12.12 9.50 -3.02
N ILE A 569 -11.80 9.98 -1.83
CA ILE A 569 -12.68 9.93 -0.65
C ILE A 569 -12.77 11.34 -0.08
N VAL A 570 -13.96 11.73 0.36
CA VAL A 570 -14.23 12.98 1.05
C VAL A 570 -14.74 12.66 2.45
N LEU A 571 -14.07 13.22 3.45
CA LEU A 571 -14.35 13.05 4.87
C LEU A 571 -14.91 14.33 5.47
N ARG A 572 -15.80 14.19 6.45
CA ARG A 572 -16.36 15.32 7.23
C ARG A 572 -15.41 15.81 8.32
N ASP A 573 -14.64 14.90 8.90
CA ASP A 573 -13.81 15.19 10.07
C ASP A 573 -12.43 15.69 9.65
N TYR A 574 -12.09 16.90 10.12
CA TYR A 574 -10.76 17.50 10.05
C TYR A 574 -10.12 17.48 11.44
N GLY A 575 -8.83 17.14 11.50
CA GLY A 575 -8.03 17.17 12.71
C GLY A 575 -6.54 17.12 12.41
N GLU A 576 -5.72 17.24 13.45
CA GLU A 576 -4.27 17.10 13.37
C GLU A 576 -3.84 15.73 13.94
N PRO A 577 -2.69 15.16 13.50
CA PRO A 577 -2.18 13.92 14.07
C PRO A 577 -1.91 14.05 15.57
N ILE A 578 -2.20 13.01 16.35
CA ILE A 578 -2.24 13.06 17.83
C ILE A 578 -0.94 13.58 18.48
N TYR A 579 0.22 13.37 17.84
CA TYR A 579 1.52 13.86 18.32
C TYR A 579 1.71 15.38 18.19
N LYS A 580 0.74 16.11 17.61
CA LYS A 580 0.68 17.57 17.56
C LYS A 580 -0.24 18.19 18.63
N ALA A 581 -0.88 17.38 19.48
CA ALA A 581 -1.76 17.87 20.55
C ALA A 581 -1.06 18.95 21.40
N SER A 582 -1.75 20.06 21.65
CA SER A 582 -1.16 21.25 22.30
C SER A 582 -0.80 21.02 23.77
N THR A 583 -1.48 20.08 24.45
CA THR A 583 -1.26 19.74 25.85
C THR A 583 -1.22 18.22 26.08
N HIS A 584 -0.68 17.81 27.23
CA HIS A 584 -0.73 16.41 27.69
C HIS A 584 -2.17 15.96 27.99
N GLU A 585 -3.06 16.86 28.40
CA GLU A 585 -4.47 16.57 28.66
C GLU A 585 -5.20 16.27 27.34
N SER A 586 -5.01 17.11 26.32
CA SER A 586 -5.51 16.90 24.96
C SER A 586 -5.00 15.58 24.36
N LEU A 587 -3.72 15.25 24.57
CA LEU A 587 -3.12 13.98 24.12
C LEU A 587 -3.78 12.77 24.78
N LEU A 588 -4.02 12.81 26.10
CA LEU A 588 -4.65 11.71 26.84
C LEU A 588 -6.13 11.54 26.46
N ALA A 589 -6.88 12.64 26.38
CA ALA A 589 -8.27 12.63 25.92
C ALA A 589 -8.39 12.12 24.47
N ALA A 590 -7.43 12.47 23.60
CA ALA A 590 -7.41 11.96 22.23
C ALA A 590 -7.07 10.47 22.14
N LEU A 591 -6.19 9.96 22.99
CA LEU A 591 -5.91 8.53 23.09
C LEU A 591 -7.14 7.76 23.55
N GLU A 592 -7.84 8.24 24.58
CA GLU A 592 -9.10 7.67 25.07
C GLU A 592 -10.16 7.67 23.97
N GLY A 593 -10.39 8.80 23.31
CA GLY A 593 -11.33 8.92 22.19
C GLY A 593 -11.02 7.95 21.05
N CYS A 594 -9.74 7.81 20.67
CA CYS A 594 -9.31 6.87 19.64
C CYS A 594 -9.46 5.39 20.04
N ILE A 595 -9.25 5.05 21.32
CA ILE A 595 -9.51 3.69 21.84
C ILE A 595 -11.00 3.37 21.76
N THR A 596 -11.86 4.30 22.18
CA THR A 596 -13.31 4.20 22.07
C THR A 596 -13.76 4.04 20.61
N GLY A 597 -13.15 4.79 19.67
CA GLY A 597 -13.43 4.66 18.24
C GLY A 597 -12.99 3.32 17.65
N HIS A 598 -11.85 2.78 18.08
CA HIS A 598 -11.42 1.43 17.68
C HIS A 598 -12.39 0.37 18.19
N GLN A 599 -12.87 0.50 19.43
CA GLN A 599 -13.86 -0.41 20.00
C GLN A 599 -15.18 -0.36 19.21
N SER A 600 -15.72 0.84 18.97
CA SER A 600 -16.96 1.02 18.21
C SER A 600 -16.87 0.48 16.78
N LEU A 601 -15.71 0.61 16.13
CA LEU A 601 -15.46 0.04 14.80
C LEU A 601 -15.38 -1.51 14.83
N HIS A 602 -14.78 -2.08 15.88
CA HIS A 602 -14.73 -3.53 16.10
C HIS A 602 -16.12 -4.11 16.42
N GLU A 603 -16.98 -3.38 17.14
CA GLU A 603 -18.34 -3.81 17.47
C GLU A 603 -19.23 -3.98 16.23
N VAL A 604 -18.92 -3.28 15.13
CA VAL A 604 -19.55 -3.48 13.80
C VAL A 604 -18.78 -4.46 12.89
N GLY A 605 -17.86 -5.24 13.46
CA GLY A 605 -17.11 -6.29 12.74
C GLY A 605 -16.02 -5.78 11.79
N ILE A 606 -15.54 -4.53 11.96
CA ILE A 606 -14.45 -3.95 11.15
C ILE A 606 -13.17 -3.82 12.00
N LEU A 607 -12.11 -4.52 11.60
CA LEU A 607 -10.81 -4.45 12.26
C LEU A 607 -9.83 -3.56 11.49
N HIS A 608 -9.50 -2.38 12.03
CA HIS A 608 -8.70 -1.33 11.36
C HIS A 608 -7.29 -1.75 10.93
N ARG A 609 -6.59 -2.53 11.75
CA ARG A 609 -5.25 -3.12 11.47
C ARG A 609 -4.05 -2.18 11.17
N ASP A 610 -4.20 -0.86 11.10
CA ASP A 610 -3.10 0.10 10.87
C ASP A 610 -3.06 1.22 11.91
N ILE A 611 -3.14 0.85 13.19
CA ILE A 611 -3.06 1.79 14.29
C ILE A 611 -1.62 2.29 14.45
N SER A 612 -1.46 3.60 14.23
CA SER A 612 -0.19 4.32 14.27
C SER A 612 -0.44 5.78 14.68
N ALA A 613 0.56 6.45 15.25
CA ALA A 613 0.42 7.84 15.71
C ALA A 613 0.09 8.87 14.60
N SER A 614 0.22 8.50 13.32
CA SER A 614 -0.22 9.31 12.17
C SER A 614 -1.68 9.11 11.77
N ASN A 615 -2.33 8.07 12.31
CA ASN A 615 -3.70 7.67 11.99
C ASN A 615 -4.66 7.88 13.19
N LEU A 616 -4.12 8.32 14.33
CA LEU A 616 -4.86 8.86 15.46
C LEU A 616 -4.94 10.38 15.30
N MET A 617 -6.14 10.95 15.35
CA MET A 617 -6.39 12.37 15.11
C MET A 617 -6.95 13.05 16.36
N VAL A 618 -6.61 14.32 16.53
CA VAL A 618 -7.16 15.23 17.56
C VAL A 618 -7.70 16.50 16.91
N ASN A 619 -8.84 16.97 17.41
CA ASN A 619 -9.43 18.26 17.08
C ASN A 619 -9.57 19.08 18.38
N GLU A 620 -8.76 20.12 18.52
CA GLU A 620 -8.80 21.05 19.67
C GLU A 620 -9.63 22.31 19.38
N ASP A 621 -10.18 22.47 18.16
CA ASP A 621 -11.09 23.57 17.84
C ASP A 621 -12.54 23.22 18.21
N VAL A 622 -13.01 23.83 19.30
CA VAL A 622 -14.37 23.67 19.85
C VAL A 622 -15.45 24.17 18.89
N ASN A 623 -15.11 25.02 17.92
CA ASN A 623 -16.06 25.52 16.91
C ASN A 623 -16.14 24.62 15.67
N ASN A 624 -15.21 23.67 15.52
CA ASN A 624 -15.17 22.75 14.39
C ASN A 624 -16.11 21.56 14.66
N PRO A 625 -17.06 21.23 13.76
CA PRO A 625 -18.03 20.14 13.95
C PRO A 625 -17.43 18.72 13.87
N SER A 626 -16.10 18.61 13.75
CA SER A 626 -15.36 17.34 13.73
C SER A 626 -15.28 16.70 15.13
N TRP A 627 -15.19 15.36 15.19
CA TRP A 627 -14.97 14.64 16.44
C TRP A 627 -13.74 15.19 17.20
N PRO A 628 -13.79 15.38 18.54
CA PRO A 628 -12.64 15.82 19.34
C PRO A 628 -11.40 14.93 19.20
N ALA A 629 -11.62 13.63 18.95
CA ALA A 629 -10.58 12.69 18.56
C ALA A 629 -11.16 11.54 17.74
N PHE A 630 -10.42 11.05 16.75
CA PHE A 630 -10.93 10.03 15.83
C PHE A 630 -9.83 9.26 15.08
N LEU A 631 -10.21 8.11 14.53
CA LEU A 631 -9.35 7.28 13.66
C LEU A 631 -9.53 7.60 12.16
N ILE A 632 -8.46 7.41 11.39
CA ILE A 632 -8.41 7.52 9.92
C ILE A 632 -7.61 6.37 9.28
N ASP A 633 -7.70 6.23 7.94
CA ASP A 633 -6.94 5.28 7.11
C ASP A 633 -7.41 3.81 7.23
N LEU A 634 -8.64 3.52 6.77
CA LEU A 634 -9.21 2.16 6.72
C LEU A 634 -8.70 1.33 5.51
N ASP A 635 -7.76 1.85 4.72
CA ASP A 635 -7.07 1.21 3.57
C ASP A 635 -6.45 -0.19 3.83
N LEU A 636 -6.31 -0.58 5.11
CA LEU A 636 -5.75 -1.85 5.57
C LEU A 636 -6.70 -2.65 6.48
N ALA A 637 -7.91 -2.14 6.72
CA ALA A 637 -8.94 -2.76 7.52
C ALA A 637 -9.48 -4.03 6.83
N ILE A 638 -10.21 -4.84 7.58
CA ILE A 638 -10.96 -6.00 7.08
C ILE A 638 -12.26 -6.14 7.86
N ARG A 639 -13.24 -6.79 7.24
CA ARG A 639 -14.33 -7.45 7.95
C ARG A 639 -13.78 -8.66 8.72
N GLU A 640 -14.29 -8.91 9.92
CA GLU A 640 -13.90 -10.10 10.71
C GLU A 640 -14.39 -11.39 10.05
N GLU A 641 -15.62 -11.37 9.52
CA GLU A 641 -16.14 -12.41 8.63
C GLU A 641 -15.53 -12.27 7.24
N ARG A 642 -14.64 -13.20 6.88
CA ARG A 642 -14.03 -13.28 5.54
C ARG A 642 -13.63 -14.70 5.17
N ASP A 643 -13.91 -15.09 3.93
CA ASP A 643 -13.56 -16.41 3.38
C ASP A 643 -12.07 -16.56 3.00
N GLY A 644 -11.25 -15.50 3.13
CA GLY A 644 -9.84 -15.57 2.75
C GLY A 644 -9.00 -14.31 2.94
N ALA A 645 -7.77 -14.36 2.41
CA ALA A 645 -6.87 -13.22 2.32
C ALA A 645 -7.09 -12.44 1.02
N SER A 646 -7.00 -11.10 1.08
CA SER A 646 -7.37 -10.17 -0.01
C SER A 646 -6.46 -10.18 -1.25
N GLY A 647 -5.71 -11.26 -1.53
CA GLY A 647 -4.94 -11.47 -2.77
C GLY A 647 -3.80 -10.49 -3.09
N ALA A 648 -3.74 -9.32 -2.44
CA ALA A 648 -2.83 -8.24 -2.78
C ALA A 648 -1.36 -8.60 -2.54
N ASN A 649 -0.50 -8.21 -3.49
CA ASN A 649 0.92 -8.59 -3.51
C ASN A 649 1.79 -7.84 -2.48
N SER A 650 1.38 -6.68 -1.96
CA SER A 650 2.14 -5.98 -0.91
C SER A 650 1.28 -5.14 0.08
N LYS A 651 1.86 -4.90 1.26
CA LYS A 651 1.40 -3.92 2.26
C LYS A 651 2.26 -2.66 2.14
N THR A 652 1.58 -1.51 2.09
CA THR A 652 2.16 -0.17 2.07
C THR A 652 1.63 0.59 3.29
N GLY A 653 2.47 0.87 4.28
CA GLY A 653 2.09 1.51 5.55
C GLY A 653 3.32 2.10 6.25
N THR A 654 3.13 2.66 7.45
CA THR A 654 4.21 3.28 8.24
C THR A 654 4.84 2.26 9.17
N ARG A 655 6.16 2.01 9.07
CA ARG A 655 6.85 0.97 9.86
C ARG A 655 6.85 1.21 11.39
N ALA A 656 6.44 2.40 11.84
CA ALA A 656 6.17 2.72 13.24
C ALA A 656 4.80 2.19 13.75
N SER A 657 4.12 1.32 12.99
CA SER A 657 3.02 0.50 13.50
C SER A 657 3.48 -0.37 14.68
N TRP A 658 2.73 -0.39 15.78
CA TRP A 658 2.98 -1.27 16.92
C TRP A 658 2.68 -2.73 16.57
N GLN A 659 3.61 -3.41 15.88
CA GLN A 659 3.43 -4.82 15.53
C GLN A 659 3.43 -5.70 16.78
N SER A 660 2.50 -6.66 16.80
CA SER A 660 2.21 -7.51 17.96
C SER A 660 3.43 -8.26 18.51
N ALA A 661 4.03 -7.66 19.55
CA ALA A 661 4.52 -8.39 20.71
C ALA A 661 3.58 -8.11 21.90
N ARG A 662 2.36 -8.66 21.85
CA ARG A 662 1.38 -8.69 22.98
C ARG A 662 1.16 -7.37 23.74
N PHE A 663 1.08 -6.23 23.05
CA PHE A 663 0.40 -5.05 23.64
C PHE A 663 -1.12 -5.24 23.52
N SER A 664 -1.69 -5.99 24.47
CA SER A 664 -3.14 -6.06 24.62
C SER A 664 -3.64 -4.76 25.24
N VAL A 665 -4.69 -4.17 24.66
CA VAL A 665 -5.39 -2.99 25.22
C VAL A 665 -5.92 -3.28 26.64
N ARG A 666 -6.10 -4.55 27.01
CA ARG A 666 -6.35 -4.98 28.41
C ARG A 666 -5.31 -4.48 29.41
N SER A 667 -4.04 -4.31 29.03
CA SER A 667 -3.01 -3.80 29.95
C SER A 667 -3.14 -2.31 30.26
N ILE A 668 -3.82 -1.53 29.40
CA ILE A 668 -4.12 -0.11 29.67
C ILE A 668 -5.42 0.00 30.46
N LEU A 669 -6.47 -0.72 30.04
CA LEU A 669 -7.75 -0.80 30.75
C LEU A 669 -7.58 -1.30 32.20
N SER A 670 -6.72 -2.30 32.44
CA SER A 670 -6.43 -2.82 33.78
C SER A 670 -5.73 -1.82 34.71
N CYS A 671 -5.07 -0.79 34.18
CA CYS A 671 -4.49 0.28 35.00
C CYS A 671 -5.53 1.35 35.38
N MET A 672 -6.56 1.56 34.56
CA MET A 672 -7.60 2.56 34.84
C MET A 672 -8.68 2.03 35.81
N THR A 673 -8.93 0.73 35.84
CA THR A 673 -9.90 0.12 36.80
C THR A 673 -9.41 0.02 38.25
N LEU A 674 -8.16 0.40 38.57
CA LEU A 674 -7.58 0.25 39.91
C LEU A 674 -7.63 1.49 40.81
N ASN A 675 -8.11 2.65 40.31
CA ASN A 675 -8.19 3.90 41.10
C ASN A 675 -9.57 4.20 41.70
N HIS A 676 -10.52 3.25 41.67
CA HIS A 676 -11.85 3.40 42.27
C HIS A 676 -12.16 2.40 43.40
N SER A 677 -11.16 2.02 44.20
CA SER A 677 -11.40 1.24 45.43
C SER A 677 -10.26 1.30 46.47
N SER A 678 -9.98 2.47 47.06
CA SER A 678 -9.23 2.55 48.33
C SER A 678 -9.35 3.91 49.04
N GLY A 679 -9.99 3.91 50.21
CA GLY A 679 -9.69 4.78 51.38
C GLY A 679 -9.91 6.27 51.23
#